data_AF-A0A931KEG8-F1
#
_entry.id   AF-A0A931KEG8-F1
#
_cell.length_a   1.000
_cell.length_b   1.000
_cell.length_c   1.000
_cell.angle_alpha   90.00
_cell.angle_beta   90.00
_cell.angle_gamma   90.00
#
_symmetry.space_group_name_H-M   'P 1'
#
loop_
_entity.id
_entity.type
_entity.pdbx_description
1 polymer ?
#
loop_
_entity_poly.entity_id
_entity_poly.type
_entity_poly.pdbx_seq_one_letter_code
_entity_poly.pdbx_strand_id
1 'polypeptide(L)'
;MPKSRSLHFACFLILSQVGWMTAEAANVAPTYRNVQEQLDRLTLKADPVIVSARAKLEADLRNVTNSRELDARLNAYATLQADAAQWAAWAGYDPVAADVANALNRWIEPRLRSVQYAISARDTIARGDYWLTDDHRRLYSEVAVPLVDALEDYEAATTAAQRFDSREKVRDLLAQARTRLQTTPWPDAQAILDTITSRWESPNMIVTVAAEGLRPMLDRGIVTPDPVFYKGRTSYVTPRERYGYGLIPSTDAISFYIRQAMTSVTPVTDFEQQVEANRGGRILTRAYALGNTIQNDSLLTMSFAIRPSGVAMAPSYQNNARPNLSVTPRQGGGITRAFMGMAGMDRQAIANQIYSRSIGQIQSETETSSLELGQMRANEAAAQLNGAIMPYRRGPNAFSYSKFLIDRVLTRTEPSHIHAEARLAYEFPGLDTIGPIDAVPPVDPVDARYVTTAIHIPNLLENIAANYLAELASRGPTTIGFMPDKDSDGVLEIEINGDDLHFRSALEENLRISKQPEGAAMTPGTPLAAITLGDRKIVPHFTVSDKGNLVMLLRDVRVDVASPALTLLSAGRFGSAIRIDAPSAEVEIEFVKIAATSDQPERLALKVLTVMLDPKAKIFTFEEPGKDPKEVSLLRKIGLVSAATAVMTSRPFDLPLDSLRLGDRVRVVSVDRLGALGWFQFVIDADQLLYEMAQPGATPPPSAPATVPTITNVPAATPAPTDIAVNPSAYVAGGPGYTCSVPAGCTYWVVPGTNPPRVEYDPNTVNPANGGAMVNITVQPGQ
;
A
#
# COMPACT_ATOMS: atom_id res chain seq x y z
N MET A 1 -11.95 -5.37 -14.00
CA MET A 1 -10.55 -4.93 -14.14
C MET A 1 -10.43 -4.00 -15.35
N PRO A 2 -10.28 -2.69 -15.13
CA PRO A 2 -9.54 -1.85 -16.08
C PRO A 2 -8.80 -0.71 -15.34
N LYS A 3 -7.58 -0.91 -14.82
CA LYS A 3 -6.85 0.18 -14.11
C LYS A 3 -5.31 0.16 -14.22
N SER A 4 -4.72 -0.54 -15.19
CA SER A 4 -3.28 -0.33 -15.52
C SER A 4 -3.04 0.72 -16.59
N ARG A 5 -4.08 1.15 -17.33
CA ARG A 5 -3.96 2.04 -18.51
C ARG A 5 -3.52 3.47 -18.18
N SER A 6 -3.74 3.94 -16.96
CA SER A 6 -3.46 5.33 -16.56
C SER A 6 -1.97 5.64 -16.35
N LEU A 7 -1.17 4.67 -15.92
CA LEU A 7 0.27 4.87 -15.72
C LEU A 7 1.04 4.91 -17.04
N HIS A 8 0.65 4.06 -18.00
CA HIS A 8 1.20 4.01 -19.36
C HIS A 8 0.86 5.29 -20.14
N PHE A 9 -0.36 5.80 -19.96
CA PHE A 9 -0.80 7.05 -20.57
C PHE A 9 -0.08 8.29 -20.01
N ALA A 10 0.23 8.31 -18.71
CA ALA A 10 1.00 9.39 -18.09
C ALA A 10 2.45 9.42 -18.60
N CYS A 11 3.14 8.27 -18.65
CA CYS A 11 4.48 8.17 -19.26
C CYS A 11 4.49 8.52 -20.76
N PHE A 12 3.40 8.25 -21.48
CA PHE A 12 3.29 8.49 -22.92
C PHE A 12 2.94 9.94 -23.29
N LEU A 13 2.09 10.63 -22.52
CA LEU A 13 1.86 12.07 -22.68
C LEU A 13 3.13 12.89 -22.46
N ILE A 14 4.03 12.38 -21.63
CA ILE A 14 5.34 12.97 -21.35
C ILE A 14 6.36 12.76 -22.49
N LEU A 15 6.18 11.74 -23.34
CA LEU A 15 7.15 11.34 -24.37
C LEU A 15 6.73 11.64 -25.80
N SER A 16 5.46 11.95 -26.08
CA SER A 16 4.98 12.25 -27.45
C SER A 16 5.21 13.69 -27.90
N GLN A 17 5.87 14.53 -27.09
CA GLN A 17 6.09 15.93 -27.38
C GLN A 17 7.39 16.36 -26.73
N VAL A 18 8.26 17.02 -27.50
CA VAL A 18 9.63 17.30 -27.04
C VAL A 18 10.06 18.66 -27.55
N GLY A 19 10.38 19.57 -26.64
CA GLY A 19 11.11 20.81 -26.93
C GLY A 19 12.40 20.94 -26.14
N TRP A 20 13.26 21.81 -26.65
CA TRP A 20 14.65 22.08 -26.34
C TRP A 20 14.90 23.59 -26.26
N MET A 21 15.22 24.09 -25.09
CA MET A 21 16.16 25.21 -24.97
C MET A 21 17.19 24.80 -23.93
N THR A 22 18.38 25.38 -23.97
CA THR A 22 19.41 25.23 -22.93
C THR A 22 18.93 25.86 -21.63
N ALA A 23 17.97 25.22 -20.96
CA ALA A 23 17.72 25.44 -19.54
C ALA A 23 18.80 24.70 -18.76
N GLU A 24 19.19 25.26 -17.61
CA GLU A 24 20.01 24.55 -16.64
C GLU A 24 19.20 23.34 -16.12
N ALA A 25 19.86 22.19 -15.93
CA ALA A 25 19.21 20.98 -15.43
C ALA A 25 18.43 21.29 -14.15
N ALA A 26 17.31 20.58 -13.91
CA ALA A 26 16.51 20.80 -12.72
C ALA A 26 17.39 20.60 -11.48
N ASN A 27 17.50 21.68 -10.69
CA ASN A 27 18.19 21.63 -9.43
C ASN A 27 17.45 20.67 -8.51
N VAL A 28 18.16 19.80 -7.80
CA VAL A 28 17.56 18.91 -6.81
C VAL A 28 17.61 19.53 -5.42
N ALA A 29 16.59 19.24 -4.61
CA ALA A 29 16.58 19.69 -3.23
C ALA A 29 17.78 19.08 -2.45
N PRO A 30 18.47 19.86 -1.60
CA PRO A 30 19.53 19.32 -0.75
C PRO A 30 18.95 18.23 0.18
N THR A 31 19.74 17.21 0.52
CA THR A 31 19.26 16.08 1.33
C THR A 31 18.88 16.50 2.76
N TYR A 32 19.40 17.62 3.25
CA TYR A 32 19.04 18.24 4.53
C TYR A 32 17.86 19.22 4.43
N ARG A 33 17.08 19.21 3.34
CA ARG A 33 15.96 20.14 3.14
C ARG A 33 14.93 20.13 4.26
N ASN A 34 14.66 18.97 4.87
CA ASN A 34 13.77 18.90 6.04
C ASN A 34 14.30 19.77 7.21
N VAL A 35 15.62 19.79 7.44
CA VAL A 35 16.22 20.68 8.45
C VAL A 35 15.96 22.14 8.10
N GLN A 36 16.08 22.52 6.83
CA GLN A 36 15.76 23.89 6.37
C GLN A 36 14.28 24.23 6.57
N GLU A 37 13.37 23.30 6.28
CA GLU A 37 11.93 23.50 6.46
C GLU A 37 11.58 23.72 7.94
N GLN A 38 12.19 22.98 8.88
CA GLN A 38 12.01 23.25 10.30
C GLN A 38 12.60 24.61 10.72
N LEU A 39 13.77 24.98 10.18
CA LEU A 39 14.36 26.30 10.42
C LEU A 39 13.47 27.43 9.89
N ASP A 40 12.73 27.19 8.81
CA ASP A 40 11.77 28.14 8.23
C ASP A 40 10.47 28.27 9.04
N ARG A 41 10.17 27.33 9.95
CA ARG A 41 9.00 27.37 10.83
C ARG A 41 9.23 28.15 12.12
N LEU A 42 10.47 28.44 12.48
CA LEU A 42 10.81 29.18 13.70
C LEU A 42 10.02 30.49 13.77
N THR A 43 9.44 30.78 14.94
CA THR A 43 8.62 31.98 15.15
C THR A 43 9.49 33.20 15.45
N LEU A 44 10.69 32.99 15.99
CA LEU A 44 11.65 34.02 16.40
C LEU A 44 12.59 34.47 15.27
N LYS A 45 12.13 34.52 14.01
CA LYS A 45 12.96 34.88 12.82
C LYS A 45 13.70 36.23 12.90
N ALA A 46 13.36 37.08 13.87
CA ALA A 46 13.95 38.40 14.07
C ALA A 46 14.99 38.46 15.21
N ASP A 47 15.19 37.41 16.00
CA ASP A 47 16.23 37.39 17.03
C ASP A 47 17.63 37.26 16.38
N PRO A 48 18.55 38.23 16.56
CA PRO A 48 19.87 38.20 15.94
C PRO A 48 20.69 36.94 16.24
N VAL A 49 20.50 36.35 17.44
CA VAL A 49 21.20 35.13 17.86
C VAL A 49 20.72 33.93 17.05
N ILE A 50 19.39 33.80 16.89
CA ILE A 50 18.78 32.70 16.12
C ILE A 50 19.07 32.87 14.62
N VAL A 51 19.05 34.09 14.09
CA VAL A 51 19.43 34.36 12.70
C VAL A 51 20.89 33.98 12.44
N SER A 52 21.80 34.37 13.33
CA SER A 52 23.21 34.01 13.21
C SER A 52 23.44 32.50 13.33
N ALA A 53 22.72 31.83 14.24
CA ALA A 53 22.85 30.39 14.44
C ALA A 53 22.26 29.59 13.29
N ARG A 54 21.16 30.05 12.69
CA ARG A 54 20.63 29.50 11.45
C ARG A 54 21.64 29.61 10.31
N ALA A 55 22.22 30.80 10.11
CA ALA A 55 23.21 31.00 9.04
C ALA A 55 24.46 30.14 9.24
N LYS A 56 24.92 29.99 10.50
CA LYS A 56 25.99 29.07 10.87
C LYS A 56 25.63 27.62 10.54
N LEU A 57 24.48 27.12 10.99
CA LEU A 57 24.04 25.75 10.72
C LEU A 57 23.92 25.48 9.21
N GLU A 58 23.33 26.39 8.44
CA GLU A 58 23.25 26.26 6.98
C GLU A 58 24.63 26.22 6.32
N ALA A 59 25.60 26.99 6.82
CA ALA A 59 26.97 26.94 6.34
C ALA A 59 27.65 25.61 6.72
N ASP A 60 27.47 25.14 7.94
CA ASP A 60 28.03 23.87 8.42
C ASP A 60 27.46 22.66 7.66
N LEU A 61 26.14 22.68 7.35
CA LEU A 61 25.49 21.70 6.49
C LEU A 61 26.06 21.70 5.06
N ARG A 62 26.28 22.86 4.45
CA ARG A 62 26.93 22.95 3.14
C ARG A 62 28.39 22.50 3.18
N ASN A 63 29.11 22.81 4.26
CA ASN A 63 30.51 22.45 4.41
C ASN A 63 30.68 20.94 4.53
N VAL A 64 29.84 20.27 5.34
CA VAL A 64 29.93 18.81 5.50
C VAL A 64 29.63 18.08 4.19
N THR A 65 28.61 18.51 3.43
CA THR A 65 28.25 17.87 2.15
C THR A 65 29.32 18.05 1.07
N ASN A 66 30.18 19.07 1.20
CA ASN A 66 31.27 19.32 0.25
C ASN A 66 32.62 18.74 0.69
N SER A 67 32.71 18.26 1.93
CA SER A 67 33.95 17.67 2.46
C SER A 67 34.18 16.29 1.86
N ARG A 68 35.42 15.99 1.44
CA ARG A 68 35.80 14.69 0.84
C ARG A 68 36.67 13.81 1.72
N GLU A 69 37.34 14.38 2.70
CA GLU A 69 38.27 13.66 3.58
C GLU A 69 37.52 13.11 4.81
N LEU A 70 37.74 11.84 5.14
CA LEU A 70 37.04 11.15 6.25
C LEU A 70 37.21 11.86 7.60
N ASP A 71 38.44 12.30 7.94
CA ASP A 71 38.69 12.97 9.23
C ASP A 71 38.06 14.36 9.29
N ALA A 72 38.11 15.11 8.17
CA ALA A 72 37.41 16.39 8.07
C ALA A 72 35.89 16.23 8.19
N ARG A 73 35.32 15.18 7.61
CA ARG A 73 33.90 14.81 7.75
C ARG A 73 33.54 14.46 9.19
N LEU A 74 34.33 13.63 9.85
CA LEU A 74 34.09 13.26 11.25
C LEU A 74 34.02 14.51 12.15
N ASN A 75 34.96 15.45 11.97
CA ASN A 75 34.98 16.71 12.71
C ASN A 75 33.77 17.61 12.37
N ALA A 76 33.35 17.66 11.11
CA ALA A 76 32.16 18.40 10.69
C ALA A 76 30.88 17.81 11.30
N TYR A 77 30.72 16.48 11.31
CA TYR A 77 29.57 15.84 11.97
C TYR A 77 29.57 16.08 13.48
N ALA A 78 30.73 16.07 14.15
CA ALA A 78 30.82 16.42 15.57
C ALA A 78 30.37 17.86 15.85
N THR A 79 30.69 18.79 14.93
CA THR A 79 30.21 20.19 15.01
C THR A 79 28.69 20.26 14.86
N LEU A 80 28.11 19.53 13.89
CA LEU A 80 26.67 19.48 13.70
C LEU A 80 25.93 18.80 14.86
N GLN A 81 26.52 17.81 15.53
CA GLN A 81 25.96 17.22 16.75
C GLN A 81 25.93 18.23 17.91
N ALA A 82 26.98 19.05 18.06
CA ALA A 82 27.00 20.12 19.04
C ALA A 82 25.91 21.17 18.75
N ASP A 83 25.73 21.53 17.47
CA ASP A 83 24.64 22.40 17.04
C ASP A 83 23.27 21.79 17.35
N ALA A 84 23.06 20.49 17.10
CA ALA A 84 21.79 19.81 17.42
C ALA A 84 21.47 19.87 18.93
N ALA A 85 22.48 19.69 19.80
CA ALA A 85 22.30 19.84 21.24
C ALA A 85 21.94 21.27 21.64
N GLN A 86 22.53 22.27 20.97
CA GLN A 86 22.18 23.67 21.17
C GLN A 86 20.73 23.98 20.75
N TRP A 87 20.29 23.48 19.59
CA TRP A 87 18.90 23.62 19.13
C TRP A 87 17.91 22.95 20.08
N ALA A 88 18.25 21.77 20.63
CA ALA A 88 17.44 21.10 21.64
C ALA A 88 17.32 21.91 22.93
N ALA A 89 18.39 22.58 23.37
CA ALA A 89 18.35 23.47 24.53
C ALA A 89 17.43 24.69 24.30
N TRP A 90 17.27 25.12 23.04
CA TRP A 90 16.35 26.20 22.67
C TRP A 90 14.87 25.80 22.62
N ALA A 91 14.55 24.50 22.75
CA ALA A 91 13.17 24.02 22.84
C ALA A 91 12.38 24.64 23.99
N GLY A 92 13.06 25.05 25.07
CA GLY A 92 12.44 25.76 26.19
C GLY A 92 11.96 27.18 25.86
N TYR A 93 12.42 27.75 24.73
CA TYR A 93 12.07 29.10 24.26
C TYR A 93 11.14 29.06 23.04
N ASP A 94 11.43 28.20 22.06
CA ASP A 94 10.57 27.95 20.90
C ASP A 94 10.46 26.43 20.69
N PRO A 95 9.25 25.84 20.79
CA PRO A 95 9.08 24.40 20.61
C PRO A 95 9.56 23.89 19.23
N VAL A 96 9.54 24.74 18.20
CA VAL A 96 10.03 24.39 16.85
C VAL A 96 11.54 24.14 16.83
N ALA A 97 12.30 24.69 17.78
CA ALA A 97 13.72 24.40 17.91
C ALA A 97 13.99 22.92 18.25
N ALA A 98 13.07 22.26 18.96
CA ALA A 98 13.13 20.81 19.18
C ALA A 98 12.99 20.05 17.86
N ASP A 99 12.11 20.51 16.96
CA ASP A 99 11.90 19.89 15.65
C ASP A 99 13.14 20.04 14.75
N VAL A 100 13.81 21.20 14.80
CA VAL A 100 15.11 21.41 14.13
C VAL A 100 16.15 20.42 14.67
N ALA A 101 16.29 20.29 15.99
CA ALA A 101 17.24 19.37 16.60
C ALA A 101 16.95 17.91 16.24
N ASN A 102 15.67 17.52 16.24
CA ASN A 102 15.23 16.18 15.87
C ASN A 102 15.49 15.88 14.39
N ALA A 103 15.16 16.82 13.48
CA ALA A 103 15.44 16.69 12.06
C ALA A 103 16.95 16.59 11.79
N LEU A 104 17.75 17.41 12.47
CA LEU A 104 19.20 17.43 12.34
C LEU A 104 19.83 16.12 12.84
N ASN A 105 19.45 15.61 14.02
CA ASN A 105 19.96 14.34 14.55
C ASN A 105 19.61 13.15 13.64
N ARG A 106 18.37 13.10 13.13
CA ARG A 106 17.96 12.07 12.17
C ARG A 106 18.79 12.09 10.88
N TRP A 107 19.17 13.28 10.43
CA TRP A 107 20.03 13.44 9.26
C TRP A 107 21.49 13.05 9.55
N ILE A 108 22.05 13.45 10.70
CA ILE A 108 23.47 13.21 11.06
C ILE A 108 23.76 11.74 11.35
N GLU A 109 22.98 11.11 12.23
CA GLU A 109 23.34 9.80 12.80
C GLU A 109 23.73 8.71 11.80
N PRO A 110 22.95 8.44 10.74
CA PRO A 110 23.29 7.38 9.80
C PRO A 110 24.57 7.69 9.00
N ARG A 111 24.86 8.99 8.76
CA ARG A 111 26.05 9.45 8.02
C ARG A 111 27.30 9.37 8.87
N LEU A 112 27.21 9.85 10.11
CA LEU A 112 28.29 9.77 11.07
C LEU A 112 28.74 8.32 11.30
N ARG A 113 27.78 7.39 11.46
CA ARG A 113 28.09 5.96 11.61
C ARG A 113 28.86 5.41 10.41
N SER A 114 28.44 5.72 9.17
CA SER A 114 29.17 5.26 7.98
C SER A 114 30.61 5.78 7.91
N VAL A 115 30.85 7.04 8.29
CA VAL A 115 32.21 7.62 8.34
C VAL A 115 33.05 7.00 9.46
N GLN A 116 32.46 6.81 10.66
CA GLN A 116 33.16 6.19 11.78
C GLN A 116 33.60 4.76 11.47
N TYR A 117 32.75 3.95 10.83
CA TYR A 117 33.13 2.59 10.42
C TYR A 117 34.21 2.60 9.33
N ALA A 118 34.16 3.54 8.38
CA ALA A 118 35.20 3.70 7.37
C ALA A 118 36.56 4.10 7.96
N ILE A 119 36.57 4.92 9.01
CA ILE A 119 37.77 5.28 9.77
C ILE A 119 38.27 4.08 10.59
N SER A 120 37.38 3.37 11.30
CA SER A 120 37.74 2.14 12.02
C SER A 120 38.43 1.13 11.09
N ALA A 121 37.85 0.90 9.91
CA ALA A 121 38.39 0.03 8.88
C ALA A 121 39.78 0.49 8.39
N ARG A 122 39.95 1.80 8.15
CA ARG A 122 41.24 2.41 7.79
C ARG A 122 42.31 2.13 8.83
N ASP A 123 41.97 2.39 10.09
CA ASP A 123 42.90 2.33 11.21
C ASP A 123 43.29 0.88 11.51
N THR A 124 42.36 -0.07 11.37
CA THR A 124 42.63 -1.52 11.40
C THR A 124 43.64 -1.92 10.32
N ILE A 125 43.46 -1.45 9.08
CA ILE A 125 44.41 -1.71 7.98
C ILE A 125 45.80 -1.11 8.26
N ALA A 126 45.85 0.09 8.84
CA ALA A 126 47.08 0.79 9.17
C ALA A 126 47.84 0.14 10.33
N ARG A 127 47.14 -0.39 11.33
CA ARG A 127 47.75 -1.18 12.43
C ARG A 127 48.38 -2.48 11.94
N GLY A 128 47.89 -3.03 10.83
CA GLY A 128 48.45 -4.23 10.23
C GLY A 128 48.14 -5.50 11.02
N ASP A 129 46.94 -5.60 11.60
CA ASP A 129 46.47 -6.75 12.35
C ASP A 129 46.69 -8.07 11.58
N TYR A 130 47.16 -9.12 12.26
CA TYR A 130 47.71 -10.35 11.66
C TYR A 130 46.73 -11.17 10.79
N TRP A 131 45.43 -10.92 10.92
CA TRP A 131 44.37 -11.61 10.17
C TRP A 131 43.98 -10.85 8.89
N LEU A 132 44.50 -9.64 8.67
CA LEU A 132 44.24 -8.86 7.45
C LEU A 132 44.97 -9.46 6.25
N THR A 133 44.21 -9.75 5.20
CA THR A 133 44.74 -10.20 3.90
C THR A 133 44.73 -9.06 2.88
N ASP A 134 45.39 -9.24 1.74
CA ASP A 134 45.34 -8.28 0.63
C ASP A 134 43.91 -8.08 0.10
N ASP A 135 43.07 -9.11 0.18
CA ASP A 135 41.65 -9.02 -0.21
C ASP A 135 40.87 -8.07 0.71
N HIS A 136 41.20 -7.99 2.00
CA HIS A 136 40.61 -6.99 2.91
C HIS A 136 41.03 -5.57 2.51
N ARG A 137 42.30 -5.37 2.14
CA ARG A 137 42.80 -4.06 1.68
C ARG A 137 42.17 -3.64 0.35
N ARG A 138 41.92 -4.59 -0.56
CA ARG A 138 41.18 -4.36 -1.81
C ARG A 138 39.71 -4.08 -1.55
N LEU A 139 39.05 -4.84 -0.67
CA LEU A 139 37.66 -4.59 -0.28
C LEU A 139 37.49 -3.17 0.30
N TYR A 140 38.44 -2.72 1.12
CA TYR A 140 38.43 -1.36 1.65
C TYR A 140 38.58 -0.30 0.56
N SER A 141 39.63 -0.40 -0.26
CA SER A 141 40.01 0.64 -1.23
C SER A 141 39.14 0.68 -2.48
N GLU A 142 38.63 -0.47 -2.93
CA GLU A 142 37.85 -0.57 -4.17
C GLU A 142 36.34 -0.54 -3.94
N VAL A 143 35.87 -0.83 -2.71
CA VAL A 143 34.43 -0.94 -2.44
C VAL A 143 34.01 -0.08 -1.25
N ALA A 144 34.59 -0.26 -0.06
CA ALA A 144 34.09 0.45 1.14
C ALA A 144 34.26 1.97 1.06
N VAL A 145 35.45 2.46 0.70
CA VAL A 145 35.70 3.91 0.53
C VAL A 145 34.89 4.49 -0.64
N PRO A 146 34.93 3.89 -1.86
CA PRO A 146 34.11 4.37 -2.96
C PRO A 146 32.61 4.37 -2.68
N LEU A 147 32.12 3.46 -1.82
CA LEU A 147 30.72 3.37 -1.44
C LEU A 147 30.32 4.55 -0.54
N VAL A 148 31.17 4.90 0.43
CA VAL A 148 30.98 6.12 1.24
C VAL A 148 31.05 7.36 0.35
N ASP A 149 32.03 7.44 -0.55
CA ASP A 149 32.17 8.58 -1.46
C ASP A 149 30.99 8.71 -2.44
N ALA A 150 30.42 7.61 -2.93
CA ALA A 150 29.26 7.65 -3.81
C ALA A 150 27.99 8.14 -3.10
N LEU A 151 27.81 7.85 -1.81
CA LEU A 151 26.73 8.46 -1.02
C LEU A 151 26.93 9.96 -0.84
N GLU A 152 28.17 10.39 -0.66
CA GLU A 152 28.49 11.80 -0.48
C GLU A 152 28.34 12.57 -1.81
N ASP A 153 28.70 11.95 -2.93
CA ASP A 153 28.40 12.46 -4.28
C ASP A 153 26.87 12.56 -4.51
N TYR A 154 26.06 11.69 -3.88
CA TYR A 154 24.60 11.77 -3.91
C TYR A 154 24.08 12.96 -3.09
N GLU A 155 24.68 13.22 -1.92
CA GLU A 155 24.30 14.31 -1.02
C GLU A 155 24.70 15.69 -1.55
N ALA A 156 25.87 15.78 -2.19
CA ALA A 156 26.37 16.98 -2.84
C ALA A 156 25.73 17.23 -4.22
N ALA A 157 24.91 16.30 -4.73
CA ALA A 157 24.30 16.43 -6.04
C ALA A 157 23.43 17.70 -6.11
N THR A 158 23.72 18.53 -7.10
CA THR A 158 22.99 19.77 -7.38
C THR A 158 21.96 19.59 -8.50
N THR A 159 22.09 18.55 -9.31
CA THR A 159 21.20 18.25 -10.45
C THR A 159 20.66 16.82 -10.38
N ALA A 160 19.54 16.55 -11.05
CA ALA A 160 18.94 15.22 -11.09
C ALA A 160 19.86 14.16 -11.74
N ALA A 161 20.61 14.54 -12.77
CA ALA A 161 21.57 13.66 -13.43
C ALA A 161 22.71 13.22 -12.50
N GLN A 162 23.32 14.15 -11.75
CA GLN A 162 24.34 13.83 -10.75
C GLN A 162 23.78 12.88 -9.67
N ARG A 163 22.56 13.16 -9.20
CA ARG A 163 21.90 12.34 -8.18
C ARG A 163 21.67 10.91 -8.67
N PHE A 164 21.26 10.74 -9.92
CA PHE A 164 21.11 9.44 -10.55
C PHE A 164 22.43 8.68 -10.66
N ASP A 165 23.48 9.32 -11.19
CA ASP A 165 24.79 8.67 -11.37
C ASP A 165 25.38 8.20 -10.03
N SER A 166 25.32 9.05 -9.01
CA SER A 166 25.74 8.69 -7.65
C SER A 166 24.93 7.52 -7.10
N ARG A 167 23.61 7.51 -7.39
CA ARG A 167 22.72 6.43 -6.95
C ARG A 167 23.04 5.09 -7.61
N GLU A 168 23.23 5.06 -8.92
CA GLU A 168 23.64 3.86 -9.66
C GLU A 168 24.99 3.33 -9.14
N LYS A 169 25.95 4.23 -8.91
CA LYS A 169 27.26 3.89 -8.34
C LYS A 169 27.13 3.25 -6.96
N VAL A 170 26.29 3.78 -6.07
CA VAL A 170 26.04 3.15 -4.76
C VAL A 170 25.42 1.76 -4.92
N ARG A 171 24.42 1.59 -5.81
CA ARG A 171 23.80 0.28 -6.06
C ARG A 171 24.83 -0.75 -6.51
N ASP A 172 25.67 -0.40 -7.48
CA ASP A 172 26.67 -1.30 -8.03
C ASP A 172 27.75 -1.64 -6.99
N LEU A 173 28.18 -0.66 -6.18
CA LEU A 173 29.13 -0.87 -5.10
C LEU A 173 28.55 -1.73 -3.96
N LEU A 174 27.27 -1.57 -3.63
CA LEU A 174 26.58 -2.44 -2.66
C LEU A 174 26.51 -3.89 -3.14
N ALA A 175 26.19 -4.12 -4.41
CA ALA A 175 26.18 -5.47 -5.00
C ALA A 175 27.59 -6.11 -4.97
N GLN A 176 28.62 -5.32 -5.28
CA GLN A 176 30.01 -5.77 -5.19
C GLN A 176 30.44 -6.06 -3.74
N ALA A 177 30.05 -5.19 -2.79
CA ALA A 177 30.33 -5.37 -1.37
C ALA A 177 29.72 -6.65 -0.83
N ARG A 178 28.44 -6.90 -1.11
CA ARG A 178 27.73 -8.13 -0.72
C ARG A 178 28.44 -9.38 -1.24
N THR A 179 28.84 -9.36 -2.51
CA THR A 179 29.52 -10.50 -3.14
C THR A 179 30.90 -10.76 -2.52
N ARG A 180 31.70 -9.71 -2.29
CA ARG A 180 33.05 -9.87 -1.73
C ARG A 180 33.04 -10.21 -0.24
N LEU A 181 32.08 -9.70 0.54
CA LEU A 181 31.96 -10.00 1.96
C LEU A 181 31.56 -11.46 2.24
N GLN A 182 30.90 -12.13 1.28
CA GLN A 182 30.65 -13.57 1.37
C GLN A 182 31.94 -14.41 1.32
N THR A 183 32.92 -13.97 0.53
CA THR A 183 34.21 -14.66 0.38
C THR A 183 35.28 -14.17 1.35
N THR A 184 35.17 -12.92 1.82
CA THR A 184 36.13 -12.26 2.71
C THR A 184 35.36 -11.57 3.84
N PRO A 185 34.93 -12.33 4.87
CA PRO A 185 34.18 -11.77 5.98
C PRO A 185 35.01 -10.74 6.76
N TRP A 186 34.51 -9.51 6.86
CA TRP A 186 35.17 -8.44 7.61
C TRP A 186 34.14 -7.60 8.39
N PRO A 187 34.16 -7.65 9.74
CA PRO A 187 33.16 -6.97 10.56
C PRO A 187 33.00 -5.46 10.28
N ASP A 188 34.10 -4.71 10.10
CA ASP A 188 34.01 -3.26 9.85
C ASP A 188 33.32 -2.96 8.51
N ALA A 189 33.71 -3.67 7.44
CA ALA A 189 33.08 -3.51 6.13
C ALA A 189 31.62 -4.01 6.11
N GLN A 190 31.29 -5.04 6.89
CA GLN A 190 29.91 -5.47 7.10
C GLN A 190 29.10 -4.38 7.81
N ALA A 191 29.65 -3.72 8.83
CA ALA A 191 28.97 -2.63 9.52
C ALA A 191 28.72 -1.41 8.61
N ILE A 192 29.66 -1.09 7.71
CA ILE A 192 29.46 -0.09 6.65
C ILE A 192 28.31 -0.53 5.73
N LEU A 193 28.36 -1.77 5.23
CA LEU A 193 27.33 -2.32 4.35
C LEU A 193 25.95 -2.29 5.01
N ASP A 194 25.82 -2.74 6.26
CA ASP A 194 24.55 -2.78 6.99
C ASP A 194 24.01 -1.38 7.24
N THR A 195 24.87 -0.43 7.63
CA THR A 195 24.50 0.97 7.83
C THR A 195 23.96 1.57 6.53
N ILE A 196 24.67 1.38 5.42
CA ILE A 196 24.27 1.94 4.13
C ILE A 196 23.04 1.23 3.58
N THR A 197 22.97 -0.09 3.72
CA THR A 197 21.80 -0.89 3.33
C THR A 197 20.55 -0.44 4.10
N SER A 198 20.66 -0.12 5.39
CA SER A 198 19.53 0.41 6.17
C SER A 198 19.01 1.76 5.64
N ARG A 199 19.91 2.64 5.18
CA ARG A 199 19.56 3.92 4.52
C ARG A 199 18.95 3.69 3.14
N TRP A 200 19.50 2.73 2.39
CA TRP A 200 19.14 2.42 1.01
C TRP A 200 17.81 1.67 0.88
N GLU A 201 17.43 0.93 1.91
CA GLU A 201 16.24 0.09 1.94
C GLU A 201 15.25 0.57 3.01
N SER A 202 15.27 1.88 3.27
CA SER A 202 14.33 2.55 4.18
C SER A 202 12.87 2.40 3.69
N PRO A 203 11.88 2.47 4.60
CA PRO A 203 10.47 2.48 4.24
C PRO A 203 10.12 3.62 3.28
N ASN A 204 9.23 3.36 2.32
CA ASN A 204 8.77 4.35 1.34
C ASN A 204 7.27 4.70 1.52
N MET A 205 6.64 4.10 2.51
CA MET A 205 5.25 4.32 2.89
C MET A 205 5.15 4.34 4.41
N ILE A 206 4.43 5.31 4.94
CA ILE A 206 4.15 5.42 6.37
C ILE A 206 2.69 5.71 6.55
N VAL A 207 2.08 5.01 7.49
CA VAL A 207 0.68 5.16 7.89
C VAL A 207 0.66 5.55 9.35
N THR A 208 0.00 6.66 9.64
CA THR A 208 -0.25 7.14 10.99
C THR A 208 -1.75 7.23 11.22
N VAL A 209 -2.21 6.64 12.32
CA VAL A 209 -3.62 6.68 12.72
C VAL A 209 -3.70 7.08 14.17
N ALA A 210 -4.42 8.17 14.47
CA ALA A 210 -4.68 8.55 15.84
C ALA A 210 -5.75 7.65 16.49
N ALA A 211 -5.72 7.55 17.82
CA ALA A 211 -6.66 6.73 18.58
C ALA A 211 -8.14 7.11 18.34
N GLU A 212 -8.43 8.39 18.09
CA GLU A 212 -9.79 8.87 17.81
C GLU A 212 -10.29 8.40 16.43
N GLY A 213 -9.43 8.39 15.40
CA GLY A 213 -9.77 7.85 14.08
C GLY A 213 -10.07 6.33 14.10
N LEU A 214 -9.59 5.60 15.10
CA LEU A 214 -9.92 4.19 15.29
C LEU A 214 -11.19 3.94 16.11
N ARG A 215 -11.78 4.99 16.69
CA ARG A 215 -12.93 4.89 17.59
C ARG A 215 -14.07 4.02 17.03
N PRO A 216 -14.50 4.15 15.77
CA PRO A 216 -15.60 3.33 15.26
C PRO A 216 -15.27 1.82 15.19
N MET A 217 -13.99 1.46 15.08
CA MET A 217 -13.55 0.05 15.16
C MET A 217 -13.45 -0.44 16.60
N LEU A 218 -12.91 0.41 17.48
CA LEU A 218 -12.57 0.03 18.84
C LEU A 218 -13.75 0.10 19.81
N ASP A 219 -14.78 0.89 19.50
CA ASP A 219 -16.01 0.97 20.28
C ASP A 219 -16.93 -0.27 20.10
N ARG A 220 -16.51 -1.34 19.42
CA ARG A 220 -17.33 -2.54 19.18
C ARG A 220 -17.59 -3.38 20.43
N GLY A 221 -18.70 -4.12 20.41
CA GLY A 221 -18.99 -5.15 21.40
C GLY A 221 -18.09 -6.35 21.17
N ILE A 222 -17.41 -6.79 22.22
CA ILE A 222 -16.60 -8.02 22.26
C ILE A 222 -17.35 -9.20 22.91
N VAL A 223 -18.57 -8.96 23.39
CA VAL A 223 -19.47 -9.97 23.96
C VAL A 223 -20.72 -10.10 23.11
N THR A 224 -21.00 -11.31 22.64
CA THR A 224 -22.24 -11.66 21.92
C THR A 224 -23.23 -12.37 22.85
N PRO A 225 -24.53 -12.06 22.77
CA PRO A 225 -25.54 -12.76 23.54
C PRO A 225 -25.80 -14.15 22.93
N ASP A 226 -25.25 -15.19 23.54
CA ASP A 226 -25.40 -16.58 23.08
C ASP A 226 -25.22 -17.56 24.26
N PRO A 227 -25.90 -18.73 24.29
CA PRO A 227 -25.62 -19.76 25.27
C PRO A 227 -24.21 -20.34 25.04
N VAL A 228 -23.41 -20.38 26.11
CA VAL A 228 -22.06 -20.93 26.08
C VAL A 228 -22.03 -22.25 26.84
N PHE A 229 -21.73 -23.34 26.12
CA PHE A 229 -21.53 -24.65 26.72
C PHE A 229 -20.04 -24.87 27.04
N TYR A 230 -19.72 -25.12 28.31
CA TYR A 230 -18.35 -25.38 28.76
C TYR A 230 -18.35 -26.30 29.98
N LYS A 231 -17.46 -27.31 29.99
CA LYS A 231 -17.35 -28.33 31.06
C LYS A 231 -18.71 -28.91 31.50
N GLY A 232 -19.59 -29.20 30.55
CA GLY A 232 -20.90 -29.81 30.82
C GLY A 232 -21.99 -28.85 31.32
N ARG A 233 -21.70 -27.55 31.45
CA ARG A 233 -22.65 -26.52 31.89
C ARG A 233 -22.97 -25.54 30.77
N THR A 234 -24.22 -25.09 30.72
CA THR A 234 -24.67 -24.01 29.82
C THR A 234 -24.76 -22.70 30.59
N SER A 235 -24.08 -21.68 30.10
CA SER A 235 -24.11 -20.32 30.66
C SER A 235 -24.76 -19.37 29.66
N TYR A 236 -25.73 -18.59 30.10
CA TYR A 236 -26.37 -17.57 29.28
C TYR A 236 -25.64 -16.24 29.50
N VAL A 237 -24.91 -15.79 28.49
CA VAL A 237 -24.11 -14.56 28.55
C VAL A 237 -24.92 -13.40 27.96
N THR A 238 -24.97 -12.30 28.69
CA THR A 238 -25.62 -11.06 28.24
C THR A 238 -24.59 -9.92 28.25
N PRO A 239 -24.37 -9.24 27.10
CA PRO A 239 -23.51 -8.06 27.07
C PRO A 239 -24.11 -6.91 27.88
N ARG A 240 -23.27 -6.14 28.57
CA ARG A 240 -23.64 -4.90 29.29
C ARG A 240 -22.82 -3.72 28.75
N GLU A 241 -22.78 -2.65 29.54
CA GLU A 241 -22.10 -1.39 29.24
C GLU A 241 -20.65 -1.59 28.80
N ARG A 242 -20.23 -0.81 27.80
CA ARG A 242 -18.84 -0.75 27.34
C ARG A 242 -18.10 0.27 28.22
N TYR A 243 -16.90 -0.11 28.66
CA TYR A 243 -16.04 0.74 29.49
C TYR A 243 -14.93 1.43 28.69
N GLY A 244 -14.94 1.26 27.36
CA GLY A 244 -14.06 1.94 26.41
C GLY A 244 -12.93 1.05 25.88
N TYR A 245 -11.98 1.71 25.21
CA TYR A 245 -10.81 1.11 24.59
C TYR A 245 -9.56 1.94 24.90
N GLY A 246 -8.40 1.41 24.56
CA GLY A 246 -7.14 2.16 24.65
C GLY A 246 -6.03 1.49 23.88
N LEU A 247 -5.06 2.28 23.45
CA LEU A 247 -3.84 1.79 22.81
C LEU A 247 -2.84 1.32 23.86
N ILE A 248 -2.16 0.21 23.58
CA ILE A 248 -1.12 -0.37 24.44
C ILE A 248 0.24 -0.04 23.81
N PRO A 249 1.16 0.62 24.51
CA PRO A 249 2.49 0.89 23.98
C PRO A 249 3.19 -0.39 23.50
N SER A 250 3.68 -0.38 22.27
CA SER A 250 4.40 -1.49 21.65
C SER A 250 5.32 -0.96 20.56
N THR A 251 6.49 -1.59 20.41
CA THR A 251 7.48 -1.24 19.36
C THR A 251 7.42 -2.16 18.15
N ASP A 252 6.55 -3.19 18.16
CA ASP A 252 6.53 -4.26 17.16
C ASP A 252 5.13 -4.72 16.74
N ALA A 253 4.08 -4.12 17.27
CA ALA A 253 2.70 -4.50 16.99
C ALA A 253 1.75 -3.31 17.07
N ILE A 254 0.64 -3.40 16.33
CA ILE A 254 -0.55 -2.59 16.59
C ILE A 254 -1.27 -3.20 17.78
N SER A 255 -1.21 -2.54 18.94
CA SER A 255 -1.64 -3.11 20.20
C SER A 255 -2.72 -2.27 20.88
N PHE A 256 -3.83 -2.87 21.26
CA PHE A 256 -4.94 -2.16 21.90
C PHE A 256 -5.76 -3.09 22.79
N TYR A 257 -6.57 -2.52 23.67
CA TYR A 257 -7.57 -3.26 24.43
C TYR A 257 -8.97 -2.71 24.22
N ILE A 258 -9.97 -3.57 24.39
CA ILE A 258 -11.39 -3.22 24.46
C ILE A 258 -11.95 -3.76 25.77
N ARG A 259 -12.78 -2.96 26.47
CA ARG A 259 -13.40 -3.31 27.75
C ARG A 259 -14.92 -3.30 27.68
N GLN A 260 -15.52 -4.41 28.12
CA GLN A 260 -16.97 -4.54 28.15
C GLN A 260 -17.42 -5.32 29.40
N ALA A 261 -18.43 -4.81 30.10
CA ALA A 261 -19.10 -5.56 31.15
C ALA A 261 -20.03 -6.62 30.55
N MET A 262 -20.16 -7.73 31.24
CA MET A 262 -21.10 -8.79 30.90
C MET A 262 -21.67 -9.42 32.15
N THR A 263 -22.87 -9.98 32.03
CA THR A 263 -23.44 -10.85 33.05
C THR A 263 -23.60 -12.23 32.46
N SER A 264 -23.15 -13.25 33.17
CA SER A 264 -23.43 -14.65 32.82
C SER A 264 -24.25 -15.32 33.89
N VAL A 265 -25.24 -16.10 33.47
CA VAL A 265 -26.11 -16.88 34.34
C VAL A 265 -25.94 -18.36 34.01
N THR A 266 -25.46 -19.14 34.98
CA THR A 266 -25.17 -20.57 34.81
C THR A 266 -26.03 -21.39 35.77
N PRO A 267 -27.08 -22.06 35.30
CA PRO A 267 -27.85 -23.01 36.11
C PRO A 267 -26.99 -24.20 36.52
N VAL A 268 -27.03 -24.60 37.79
CA VAL A 268 -26.37 -25.80 38.30
C VAL A 268 -27.39 -26.93 38.36
N THR A 269 -27.51 -27.68 37.27
CA THR A 269 -28.58 -28.68 37.06
C THR A 269 -28.48 -29.89 38.00
N ASP A 270 -27.31 -30.17 38.54
CA ASP A 270 -27.00 -31.29 39.44
C ASP A 270 -26.83 -30.84 40.91
N PHE A 271 -27.18 -29.60 41.25
CA PHE A 271 -26.93 -29.02 42.57
C PHE A 271 -27.52 -29.86 43.72
N GLU A 272 -28.75 -30.35 43.56
CA GLU A 272 -29.39 -31.16 44.59
C GLU A 272 -28.64 -32.49 44.82
N GLN A 273 -28.14 -33.12 43.74
CA GLN A 273 -27.36 -34.36 43.81
C GLN A 273 -26.00 -34.12 44.49
N GLN A 274 -25.35 -32.98 44.23
CA GLN A 274 -24.12 -32.58 44.91
C GLN A 274 -24.34 -32.40 46.43
N VAL A 275 -25.49 -31.84 46.83
CA VAL A 275 -25.84 -31.72 48.25
C VAL A 275 -26.12 -33.10 48.87
N GLU A 276 -26.81 -33.99 48.14
CA GLU A 276 -27.11 -35.36 48.57
C GLU A 276 -25.88 -36.26 48.76
N ALA A 277 -24.72 -35.90 48.21
CA ALA A 277 -23.48 -36.63 48.47
C ALA A 277 -23.14 -36.69 49.99
N ASN A 278 -23.58 -35.69 50.76
CA ASN A 278 -23.34 -35.59 52.19
C ASN A 278 -24.49 -36.16 53.04
N ARG A 279 -24.19 -36.79 54.19
CA ARG A 279 -25.21 -37.36 55.10
C ARG A 279 -26.22 -36.32 55.58
N GLY A 280 -25.75 -35.11 55.93
CA GLY A 280 -26.63 -33.99 56.30
C GLY A 280 -27.43 -33.43 55.12
N GLY A 281 -26.84 -33.43 53.91
CA GLY A 281 -27.51 -32.99 52.69
C GLY A 281 -28.66 -33.90 52.26
N ARG A 282 -28.53 -35.23 52.42
CA ARG A 282 -29.65 -36.17 52.19
C ARG A 282 -30.85 -35.93 53.10
N ILE A 283 -30.61 -35.48 54.33
CA ILE A 283 -31.70 -35.13 55.25
C ILE A 283 -32.33 -33.81 54.79
N LEU A 284 -31.50 -32.84 54.38
CA LEU A 284 -31.94 -31.55 53.85
C LEU A 284 -32.81 -31.68 52.58
N THR A 285 -32.40 -32.50 51.60
CA THR A 285 -33.14 -32.67 50.35
C THR A 285 -34.45 -33.44 50.51
N ARG A 286 -34.60 -34.25 51.57
CA ARG A 286 -35.92 -34.84 51.94
C ARG A 286 -36.94 -33.79 52.40
N ALA A 287 -36.46 -32.66 52.92
CA ALA A 287 -37.29 -31.60 53.48
C ALA A 287 -37.53 -30.43 52.49
N TYR A 288 -36.54 -30.13 51.65
CA TYR A 288 -36.53 -29.02 50.71
C TYR A 288 -36.01 -29.46 49.34
N ALA A 289 -36.60 -28.92 48.25
CA ALA A 289 -36.01 -28.92 46.93
C ALA A 289 -34.96 -27.80 46.86
N LEU A 290 -33.79 -28.11 46.30
CA LEU A 290 -32.67 -27.19 46.24
C LEU A 290 -32.31 -26.90 44.78
N GLY A 291 -32.12 -25.63 44.47
CA GLY A 291 -31.63 -25.16 43.17
C GLY A 291 -30.55 -24.11 43.38
N ASN A 292 -29.63 -24.04 42.43
CA ASN A 292 -28.59 -23.02 42.43
C ASN A 292 -28.39 -22.49 41.01
N THR A 293 -28.27 -21.18 40.90
CA THR A 293 -27.87 -20.50 39.68
C THR A 293 -26.68 -19.62 40.01
N ILE A 294 -25.57 -19.78 39.31
CA ILE A 294 -24.41 -18.91 39.49
C ILE A 294 -24.61 -17.69 38.59
N GLN A 295 -24.69 -16.51 39.20
CA GLN A 295 -24.66 -15.24 38.48
C GLN A 295 -23.26 -14.65 38.61
N ASN A 296 -22.63 -14.32 37.49
CA ASN A 296 -21.34 -13.65 37.46
C ASN A 296 -21.48 -12.34 36.69
N ASP A 297 -21.33 -11.23 37.40
CA ASP A 297 -21.13 -9.91 36.79
C ASP A 297 -19.62 -9.73 36.60
N SER A 298 -19.19 -9.55 35.36
CA SER A 298 -17.76 -9.49 35.05
C SER A 298 -17.41 -8.35 34.11
N LEU A 299 -16.22 -7.81 34.28
CA LEU A 299 -15.60 -6.89 33.33
C LEU A 299 -14.57 -7.66 32.50
N LEU A 300 -14.85 -7.84 31.22
CA LEU A 300 -13.94 -8.44 30.25
C LEU A 300 -13.07 -7.34 29.63
N THR A 301 -11.74 -7.51 29.72
CA THR A 301 -10.76 -6.76 28.93
C THR A 301 -10.17 -7.71 27.90
N MET A 302 -10.38 -7.46 26.61
CA MET A 302 -9.70 -8.18 25.54
C MET A 302 -8.55 -7.33 25.02
N SER A 303 -7.33 -7.86 25.06
CA SER A 303 -6.14 -7.24 24.50
C SER A 303 -5.82 -7.86 23.15
N PHE A 304 -5.44 -7.03 22.18
CA PHE A 304 -5.12 -7.40 20.82
C PHE A 304 -3.69 -6.96 20.50
N ALA A 305 -2.95 -7.83 19.80
CA ALA A 305 -1.66 -7.49 19.20
C ALA A 305 -1.68 -7.96 17.74
N ILE A 306 -1.66 -7.01 16.81
CA ILE A 306 -1.63 -7.29 15.37
C ILE A 306 -0.20 -7.06 14.89
N ARG A 307 0.41 -8.13 14.39
CA ARG A 307 1.76 -8.16 13.83
C ARG A 307 1.71 -8.59 12.37
N PRO A 308 2.77 -8.30 11.58
CA PRO A 308 2.91 -8.88 10.26
C PRO A 308 2.88 -10.42 10.26
N SER A 309 3.33 -11.02 11.37
CA SER A 309 3.34 -12.47 11.57
C SER A 309 1.99 -13.08 11.97
N GLY A 310 1.01 -12.25 12.33
CA GLY A 310 -0.33 -12.68 12.71
C GLY A 310 -0.96 -11.82 13.82
N VAL A 311 -2.16 -12.21 14.21
CA VAL A 311 -2.96 -11.61 15.26
C VAL A 311 -2.90 -12.50 16.51
N ALA A 312 -2.71 -11.87 17.67
CA ALA A 312 -2.86 -12.50 18.98
C ALA A 312 -3.95 -11.78 19.78
N MET A 313 -4.69 -12.54 20.59
CA MET A 313 -5.75 -12.04 21.45
C MET A 313 -5.59 -12.63 22.86
N ALA A 314 -5.75 -11.80 23.87
CA ALA A 314 -5.60 -12.21 25.27
C ALA A 314 -6.75 -11.63 26.12
N PRO A 315 -7.62 -12.48 26.69
CA PRO A 315 -8.68 -12.04 27.57
C PRO A 315 -8.22 -11.93 29.02
N SER A 316 -8.79 -10.98 29.74
CA SER A 316 -8.68 -10.82 31.19
C SER A 316 -10.06 -10.52 31.77
N TYR A 317 -10.37 -11.13 32.91
CA TYR A 317 -11.68 -11.03 33.57
C TYR A 317 -11.52 -10.49 34.98
N GLN A 318 -12.37 -9.54 35.35
CA GLN A 318 -12.65 -9.21 36.75
C GLN A 318 -14.03 -9.77 37.07
N ASN A 319 -14.08 -10.88 37.80
CA ASN A 319 -15.32 -11.61 38.08
C ASN A 319 -15.91 -11.23 39.44
N ASN A 320 -17.24 -11.14 39.50
CA ASN A 320 -18.00 -11.04 40.74
C ASN A 320 -19.09 -12.11 40.69
N ALA A 321 -18.67 -13.35 40.97
CA ALA A 321 -19.53 -14.52 40.96
C ALA A 321 -20.27 -14.68 42.30
N ARG A 322 -21.57 -14.96 42.22
CA ARG A 322 -22.46 -15.17 43.36
C ARG A 322 -23.44 -16.32 43.08
N PRO A 323 -23.61 -17.26 44.02
CA PRO A 323 -24.68 -18.23 43.93
C PRO A 323 -26.03 -17.58 44.27
N ASN A 324 -27.03 -17.88 43.48
CA ASN A 324 -28.43 -17.58 43.74
C ASN A 324 -29.13 -18.89 44.10
N LEU A 325 -29.30 -19.10 45.41
CA LEU A 325 -29.82 -20.33 45.99
C LEU A 325 -31.34 -20.26 46.12
N SER A 326 -32.03 -21.24 45.50
CA SER A 326 -33.46 -21.45 45.70
C SER A 326 -33.67 -22.64 46.63
N VAL A 327 -34.26 -22.39 47.80
CA VAL A 327 -34.66 -23.44 48.75
C VAL A 327 -36.18 -23.45 48.82
N THR A 328 -36.86 -24.51 48.39
CA THR A 328 -38.33 -24.57 48.35
C THR A 328 -38.83 -25.79 49.13
N PRO A 329 -39.85 -25.67 50.00
CA PRO A 329 -40.36 -26.83 50.76
C PRO A 329 -40.85 -27.95 49.85
N ARG A 330 -40.45 -29.20 50.13
CA ARG A 330 -40.97 -30.38 49.42
C ARG A 330 -42.31 -30.84 49.99
N GLN A 331 -43.24 -31.25 49.14
CA GLN A 331 -44.49 -31.88 49.58
C GLN A 331 -44.16 -33.19 50.31
N GLY A 332 -44.76 -33.44 51.48
CA GLY A 332 -44.49 -34.62 52.32
C GLY A 332 -43.31 -34.52 53.31
N GLY A 333 -42.47 -33.49 53.25
CA GLY A 333 -41.30 -33.31 54.14
C GLY A 333 -41.58 -32.65 55.50
N GLY A 334 -42.83 -32.59 55.96
CA GLY A 334 -43.27 -31.76 57.09
C GLY A 334 -42.63 -32.12 58.43
N ILE A 335 -42.52 -33.42 58.75
CA ILE A 335 -41.90 -33.90 60.00
C ILE A 335 -40.42 -33.55 60.03
N THR A 336 -39.69 -33.81 58.94
CA THR A 336 -38.27 -33.46 58.82
C THR A 336 -38.02 -31.96 58.93
N ARG A 337 -38.90 -31.12 58.36
CA ARG A 337 -38.84 -29.67 58.51
C ARG A 337 -39.10 -29.22 59.95
N ALA A 338 -40.03 -29.83 60.67
CA ALA A 338 -40.28 -29.52 62.07
C ALA A 338 -39.04 -29.81 62.95
N PHE A 339 -38.36 -30.94 62.72
CA PHE A 339 -37.10 -31.25 63.39
C PHE A 339 -35.97 -30.27 63.04
N MET A 340 -35.83 -29.88 61.76
CA MET A 340 -34.86 -28.87 61.35
C MET A 340 -35.15 -27.50 61.95
N GLY A 341 -36.43 -27.10 62.01
CA GLY A 341 -36.85 -25.84 62.61
C GLY A 341 -36.51 -25.76 64.10
N MET A 342 -36.67 -26.86 64.85
CA MET A 342 -36.23 -26.94 66.25
C MET A 342 -34.71 -26.83 66.42
N ALA A 343 -33.93 -27.20 65.39
CA ALA A 343 -32.48 -27.04 65.34
C ALA A 343 -32.03 -25.67 64.78
N GLY A 344 -32.96 -24.73 64.55
CA GLY A 344 -32.66 -23.40 64.00
C GLY A 344 -32.37 -23.36 62.50
N MET A 345 -32.66 -24.45 61.77
CA MET A 345 -32.39 -24.60 60.34
C MET A 345 -33.64 -24.26 59.51
N ASP A 346 -34.00 -22.98 59.50
CA ASP A 346 -35.02 -22.46 58.59
C ASP A 346 -34.47 -22.24 57.17
N ARG A 347 -35.36 -21.84 56.24
CA ARG A 347 -35.01 -21.61 54.83
C ARG A 347 -33.82 -20.66 54.66
N GLN A 348 -33.73 -19.63 55.50
CA GLN A 348 -32.71 -18.59 55.40
C GLN A 348 -31.40 -19.02 56.04
N ALA A 349 -31.45 -19.71 57.17
CA ALA A 349 -30.30 -20.34 57.80
C ALA A 349 -29.64 -21.38 56.87
N ILE A 350 -30.46 -22.22 56.20
CA ILE A 350 -29.99 -23.19 55.20
C ILE A 350 -29.30 -22.48 54.03
N ALA A 351 -29.94 -21.46 53.45
CA ALA A 351 -29.37 -20.71 52.33
C ALA A 351 -28.06 -20.02 52.72
N ASN A 352 -28.00 -19.37 53.89
CA ASN A 352 -26.81 -18.70 54.40
C ASN A 352 -25.65 -19.67 54.65
N GLN A 353 -25.94 -20.85 55.22
CA GLN A 353 -24.91 -21.84 55.50
C GLN A 353 -24.32 -22.42 54.20
N ILE A 354 -25.16 -22.75 53.22
CA ILE A 354 -24.71 -23.21 51.91
C ILE A 354 -23.90 -22.12 51.21
N TYR A 355 -24.38 -20.87 51.26
CA TYR A 355 -23.68 -19.72 50.68
C TYR A 355 -22.29 -19.55 51.27
N SER A 356 -22.17 -19.47 52.60
CA SER A 356 -20.87 -19.24 53.28
C SER A 356 -19.83 -20.31 52.99
N ARG A 357 -20.26 -21.54 52.72
CA ARG A 357 -19.37 -22.69 52.46
C ARG A 357 -19.01 -22.83 50.99
N SER A 358 -19.82 -22.31 50.08
CA SER A 358 -19.65 -22.49 48.64
C SER A 358 -19.07 -21.26 47.93
N ILE A 359 -19.23 -20.05 48.47
CA ILE A 359 -18.87 -18.80 47.76
C ILE A 359 -17.40 -18.76 47.33
N GLY A 360 -16.45 -19.14 48.19
CA GLY A 360 -15.01 -19.12 47.84
C GLY A 360 -14.65 -20.10 46.73
N GLN A 361 -15.24 -21.30 46.76
CA GLN A 361 -15.05 -22.29 45.69
C GLN A 361 -15.68 -21.81 44.38
N ILE A 362 -16.91 -21.28 44.43
CA ILE A 362 -17.62 -20.76 43.24
C ILE A 362 -16.83 -19.60 42.61
N GLN A 363 -16.27 -18.69 43.41
CA GLN A 363 -15.45 -17.59 42.92
C GLN A 363 -14.19 -18.12 42.21
N SER A 364 -13.44 -19.01 42.85
CA SER A 364 -12.23 -19.60 42.26
C SER A 364 -12.49 -20.43 40.99
N GLU A 365 -13.54 -21.27 41.01
CA GLU A 365 -13.94 -22.05 39.83
C GLU A 365 -14.40 -21.17 38.68
N THR A 366 -15.13 -20.09 38.97
CA THR A 366 -15.59 -19.13 37.96
C THR A 366 -14.40 -18.39 37.36
N GLU A 367 -13.46 -17.90 38.18
CA GLU A 367 -12.25 -17.22 37.70
C GLU A 367 -11.43 -18.10 36.76
N THR A 368 -11.17 -19.35 37.17
CA THR A 368 -10.40 -20.31 36.37
C THR A 368 -11.13 -20.67 35.09
N SER A 369 -12.42 -21.01 35.17
CA SER A 369 -13.21 -21.43 34.01
C SER A 369 -13.43 -20.30 33.01
N SER A 370 -13.67 -19.07 33.48
CA SER A 370 -13.80 -17.90 32.61
C SER A 370 -12.49 -17.60 31.87
N LEU A 371 -11.35 -17.68 32.56
CA LEU A 371 -10.06 -17.48 31.92
C LEU A 371 -9.77 -18.55 30.86
N GLU A 372 -9.94 -19.84 31.21
CA GLU A 372 -9.72 -20.95 30.27
C GLU A 372 -10.64 -20.85 29.05
N LEU A 373 -11.95 -20.66 29.25
CA LEU A 373 -12.92 -20.50 28.17
C LEU A 373 -12.63 -19.27 27.30
N GLY A 374 -12.30 -18.15 27.94
CA GLY A 374 -11.89 -16.94 27.24
C GLY A 374 -10.69 -17.19 26.36
N GLN A 375 -9.64 -17.82 26.89
CA GLN A 375 -8.42 -18.15 26.13
C GLN A 375 -8.73 -19.07 24.95
N MET A 376 -9.55 -20.11 25.13
CA MET A 376 -9.96 -20.97 24.01
C MET A 376 -10.64 -20.18 22.90
N ARG A 377 -11.65 -19.36 23.23
CA ARG A 377 -12.37 -18.55 22.23
C ARG A 377 -11.50 -17.48 21.58
N ALA A 378 -10.62 -16.84 22.35
CA ALA A 378 -9.66 -15.87 21.84
C ALA A 378 -8.67 -16.53 20.85
N ASN A 379 -8.18 -17.72 21.17
CA ASN A 379 -7.30 -18.49 20.30
C ASN A 379 -8.02 -18.96 19.03
N GLU A 380 -9.28 -19.41 19.13
CA GLU A 380 -10.09 -19.78 17.97
C GLU A 380 -10.32 -18.57 17.04
N ALA A 381 -10.70 -17.42 17.59
CA ALA A 381 -10.90 -16.19 16.82
C ALA A 381 -9.58 -15.70 16.18
N ALA A 382 -8.47 -15.72 16.93
CA ALA A 382 -7.15 -15.38 16.40
C ALA A 382 -6.73 -16.35 15.28
N ALA A 383 -6.99 -17.65 15.43
CA ALA A 383 -6.69 -18.66 14.40
C ALA A 383 -7.49 -18.41 13.12
N GLN A 384 -8.77 -18.05 13.22
CA GLN A 384 -9.61 -17.70 12.06
C GLN A 384 -9.07 -16.46 11.33
N LEU A 385 -8.72 -15.39 12.05
CA LEU A 385 -8.13 -14.19 11.45
C LEU A 385 -6.78 -14.49 10.82
N ASN A 386 -5.93 -15.26 11.50
CA ASN A 386 -4.64 -15.69 10.96
C ASN A 386 -4.81 -16.50 9.68
N GLY A 387 -5.78 -17.41 9.63
CA GLY A 387 -6.12 -18.17 8.43
C GLY A 387 -6.54 -17.27 7.25
N ALA A 388 -7.31 -16.21 7.50
CA ALA A 388 -7.71 -15.24 6.48
C ALA A 388 -6.55 -14.39 5.94
N ILE A 389 -5.50 -14.18 6.74
CA ILE A 389 -4.33 -13.39 6.36
C ILE A 389 -3.30 -14.23 5.58
N MET A 390 -3.26 -15.55 5.78
CA MET A 390 -2.25 -16.44 5.17
C MET A 390 -2.08 -16.32 3.65
N PRO A 391 -3.14 -16.22 2.82
CA PRO A 391 -2.99 -16.12 1.36
C PRO A 391 -2.17 -14.89 0.92
N TYR A 392 -2.19 -13.83 1.73
CA TYR A 392 -1.50 -12.58 1.45
C TYR A 392 -0.08 -12.56 2.02
N ARG A 393 0.32 -13.51 2.88
CA ARG A 393 1.66 -13.50 3.48
C ARG A 393 2.70 -14.01 2.48
N ARG A 394 3.85 -13.33 2.47
CA ARG A 394 5.06 -13.74 1.72
C ARG A 394 6.24 -14.02 2.63
N GLY A 395 6.21 -13.53 3.87
CA GLY A 395 7.24 -13.76 4.87
C GLY A 395 6.84 -13.28 6.27
N PRO A 396 7.79 -13.22 7.22
CA PRO A 396 7.54 -12.75 8.57
C PRO A 396 7.02 -11.31 8.63
N ASN A 397 7.57 -10.43 7.77
CA ASN A 397 7.26 -8.99 7.70
C ASN A 397 6.86 -8.55 6.28
N ALA A 398 6.25 -9.44 5.50
CA ALA A 398 5.92 -9.18 4.11
C ALA A 398 4.54 -9.73 3.73
N PHE A 399 3.78 -8.89 3.03
CA PHE A 399 2.48 -9.17 2.46
C PHE A 399 2.47 -8.85 0.99
N SER A 400 1.68 -9.57 0.22
CA SER A 400 1.41 -9.29 -1.19
C SER A 400 -0.09 -9.15 -1.39
N TYR A 401 -0.49 -8.16 -2.17
CA TYR A 401 -1.84 -8.04 -2.65
C TYR A 401 -1.82 -7.73 -4.14
N SER A 402 -2.46 -8.59 -4.95
CA SER A 402 -2.37 -8.52 -6.41
C SER A 402 -0.92 -8.57 -6.88
N LYS A 403 -0.41 -7.52 -7.55
CA LYS A 403 0.99 -7.38 -7.97
C LYS A 403 1.79 -6.43 -7.08
N PHE A 404 1.30 -6.08 -5.89
CA PHE A 404 2.02 -5.21 -4.96
C PHE A 404 2.55 -6.01 -3.78
N LEU A 405 3.84 -5.85 -3.50
CA LEU A 405 4.52 -6.35 -2.32
C LEU A 405 4.63 -5.22 -1.30
N ILE A 406 4.16 -5.47 -0.09
CA ILE A 406 4.34 -4.62 1.08
C ILE A 406 5.26 -5.39 2.02
N ASP A 407 6.53 -5.01 2.08
CA ASP A 407 7.51 -5.67 2.94
C ASP A 407 8.15 -4.72 3.94
N ARG A 408 8.95 -5.30 4.84
CA ARG A 408 9.60 -4.59 5.96
C ARG A 408 8.60 -3.80 6.80
N VAL A 409 7.43 -4.40 7.02
CA VAL A 409 6.40 -3.78 7.84
C VAL A 409 6.91 -3.65 9.28
N LEU A 410 7.10 -2.41 9.73
CA LEU A 410 7.44 -2.05 11.10
C LEU A 410 6.22 -1.36 11.70
N THR A 411 5.77 -1.80 12.87
CA THR A 411 4.60 -1.21 13.54
C THR A 411 4.95 -0.80 14.95
N ARG A 412 4.56 0.41 15.31
CA ARG A 412 4.70 0.97 16.65
C ARG A 412 3.35 1.50 17.12
N THR A 413 3.00 1.21 18.36
CA THR A 413 1.84 1.78 19.02
C THR A 413 2.29 2.66 20.16
N GLU A 414 1.71 3.85 20.22
CA GLU A 414 1.81 4.79 21.33
C GLU A 414 0.43 5.01 21.95
N PRO A 415 0.35 5.62 23.16
CA PRO A 415 -0.95 5.88 23.78
C PRO A 415 -1.93 6.69 22.94
N SER A 416 -1.44 7.56 22.05
CA SER A 416 -2.28 8.46 21.24
C SER A 416 -2.41 8.07 19.77
N HIS A 417 -1.54 7.22 19.23
CA HIS A 417 -1.51 6.91 17.81
C HIS A 417 -0.79 5.57 17.51
N ILE A 418 -1.01 5.09 16.30
CA ILE A 418 -0.33 3.96 15.71
C ILE A 418 0.47 4.45 14.51
N HIS A 419 1.71 3.98 14.42
CA HIS A 419 2.59 4.18 13.28
C HIS A 419 2.88 2.83 12.64
N ALA A 420 2.73 2.76 11.32
CA ALA A 420 3.15 1.62 10.52
C ALA A 420 4.00 2.13 9.36
N GLU A 421 5.22 1.61 9.26
CA GLU A 421 6.14 1.90 8.17
C GLU A 421 6.28 0.66 7.32
N ALA A 422 6.34 0.82 6.01
CA ALA A 422 6.54 -0.29 5.10
C ALA A 422 7.21 0.16 3.82
N ARG A 423 7.71 -0.81 3.07
CA ARG A 423 8.15 -0.62 1.70
C ARG A 423 7.12 -1.22 0.76
N LEU A 424 6.51 -0.35 -0.04
CA LEU A 424 5.63 -0.68 -1.14
C LEU A 424 6.47 -0.87 -2.40
N ALA A 425 6.32 -2.03 -3.01
CA ALA A 425 7.00 -2.44 -4.23
C ALA A 425 6.03 -3.16 -5.17
N TYR A 426 6.43 -3.29 -6.43
CA TYR A 426 5.76 -4.19 -7.36
C TYR A 426 6.35 -5.60 -7.24
N GLU A 427 5.51 -6.62 -7.12
CA GLU A 427 5.92 -8.00 -6.94
C GLU A 427 6.46 -8.57 -8.27
N PHE A 428 7.78 -8.57 -8.43
CA PHE A 428 8.47 -9.26 -9.53
C PHE A 428 9.71 -10.01 -8.98
N PRO A 429 9.89 -11.31 -9.27
CA PRO A 429 11.02 -12.08 -8.75
C PRO A 429 12.38 -11.54 -9.26
N GLY A 430 13.34 -11.35 -8.36
CA GLY A 430 14.75 -11.13 -8.71
C GLY A 430 15.23 -9.69 -8.86
N LEU A 431 14.38 -8.68 -8.59
CA LEU A 431 14.78 -7.28 -8.49
C LEU A 431 14.68 -6.80 -7.04
N ASP A 432 15.83 -6.43 -6.47
CA ASP A 432 15.89 -5.74 -5.18
C ASP A 432 15.23 -4.38 -5.34
N THR A 433 14.13 -4.17 -4.61
CA THR A 433 13.42 -2.90 -4.59
C THR A 433 14.21 -1.90 -3.77
N ILE A 434 14.44 -0.73 -4.32
CA ILE A 434 15.24 0.30 -3.66
C ILE A 434 14.30 1.09 -2.75
N GLY A 435 14.74 1.51 -1.56
CA GLY A 435 14.01 2.45 -0.70
C GLY A 435 14.42 3.90 -0.99
N PRO A 436 13.69 4.91 -0.49
CA PRO A 436 14.15 6.29 -0.56
C PRO A 436 15.39 6.46 0.32
N ILE A 437 16.45 7.03 -0.25
CA ILE A 437 17.70 7.28 0.47
C ILE A 437 17.48 8.45 1.42
N ASP A 438 17.49 8.16 2.73
CA ASP A 438 17.39 9.14 3.82
C ASP A 438 16.23 10.13 3.73
N ALA A 439 15.15 9.78 3.03
CA ALA A 439 13.98 10.64 3.00
C ALA A 439 13.26 10.49 4.35
N VAL A 440 13.46 11.45 5.25
CA VAL A 440 12.72 11.45 6.52
C VAL A 440 11.25 11.72 6.21
N PRO A 441 10.33 10.85 6.63
CA PRO A 441 8.90 11.02 6.42
C PRO A 441 8.35 12.22 7.20
N PRO A 442 7.23 12.81 6.76
CA PRO A 442 6.48 13.74 7.59
C PRO A 442 5.93 12.99 8.81
N VAL A 443 6.22 13.50 10.01
CA VAL A 443 5.97 12.77 11.28
C VAL A 443 4.55 13.02 11.81
N ASP A 444 3.90 14.11 11.38
CA ASP A 444 2.69 14.59 12.02
C ASP A 444 1.41 14.08 11.31
N PRO A 445 0.46 13.47 12.05
CA PRO A 445 -0.89 13.25 11.53
C PRO A 445 -1.58 14.60 11.28
N VAL A 446 -2.13 14.78 10.08
CA VAL A 446 -2.77 16.05 9.67
C VAL A 446 -4.13 16.26 10.34
N ASP A 447 -4.83 15.17 10.68
CA ASP A 447 -6.11 15.18 11.42
C ASP A 447 -6.23 13.91 12.27
N ALA A 448 -6.62 14.06 13.54
CA ALA A 448 -6.79 12.95 14.48
C ALA A 448 -7.97 12.01 14.15
N ARG A 449 -8.87 12.41 13.24
CA ARG A 449 -10.03 11.60 12.84
C ARG A 449 -9.75 10.69 11.65
N TYR A 450 -8.70 10.97 10.88
CA TYR A 450 -8.44 10.28 9.63
C TYR A 450 -7.18 9.41 9.69
N VAL A 451 -7.10 8.47 8.75
CA VAL A 451 -5.87 7.74 8.48
C VAL A 451 -4.99 8.64 7.63
N THR A 452 -3.80 8.98 8.12
CA THR A 452 -2.82 9.75 7.35
C THR A 452 -1.80 8.79 6.78
N THR A 453 -1.55 8.83 5.47
CA THR A 453 -0.47 8.06 4.84
C THR A 453 0.47 8.98 4.08
N ALA A 454 1.77 8.76 4.20
CA ALA A 454 2.79 9.44 3.43
C ALA A 454 3.49 8.40 2.55
N ILE A 455 3.60 8.70 1.25
CA ILE A 455 4.23 7.83 0.27
C ILE A 455 5.34 8.61 -0.41
N HIS A 456 6.53 8.02 -0.50
CA HIS A 456 7.64 8.60 -1.24
C HIS A 456 7.51 8.29 -2.73
N ILE A 457 6.91 9.23 -3.47
CA ILE A 457 6.48 9.05 -4.87
C ILE A 457 7.63 8.72 -5.81
N PRO A 458 8.79 9.43 -5.79
CA PRO A 458 9.87 9.10 -6.72
C PRO A 458 10.33 7.64 -6.61
N ASN A 459 10.46 7.15 -5.37
CA ASN A 459 10.87 5.78 -5.11
C ASN A 459 9.81 4.76 -5.52
N LEU A 460 8.54 5.04 -5.25
CA LEU A 460 7.44 4.17 -5.68
C LEU A 460 7.40 4.04 -7.21
N LEU A 461 7.47 5.17 -7.93
CA LEU A 461 7.43 5.19 -9.39
C LEU A 461 8.62 4.46 -10.01
N GLU A 462 9.82 4.63 -9.44
CA GLU A 462 11.01 3.93 -9.90
C GLU A 462 10.94 2.43 -9.65
N ASN A 463 10.45 1.98 -8.48
CA ASN A 463 10.25 0.56 -8.21
C ASN A 463 9.20 -0.06 -9.14
N ILE A 464 8.10 0.65 -9.42
CA ILE A 464 7.09 0.21 -10.38
C ILE A 464 7.69 0.14 -11.78
N ALA A 465 8.38 1.19 -12.22
CA ALA A 465 8.99 1.27 -13.54
C ALA A 465 10.06 0.18 -13.72
N ALA A 466 10.91 -0.06 -12.72
CA ALA A 466 11.94 -1.10 -12.75
C ALA A 466 11.34 -2.48 -12.99
N ASN A 467 10.36 -2.84 -12.17
CA ASN A 467 9.79 -4.18 -12.21
C ASN A 467 8.87 -4.38 -13.42
N TYR A 468 8.14 -3.35 -13.83
CA TYR A 468 7.36 -3.37 -15.06
C TYR A 468 8.26 -3.50 -16.30
N LEU A 469 9.33 -2.71 -16.39
CA LEU A 469 10.27 -2.79 -17.50
C LEU A 469 11.04 -4.11 -17.52
N ALA A 470 11.30 -4.72 -16.36
CA ALA A 470 11.84 -6.07 -16.27
C ALA A 470 10.84 -7.14 -16.74
N GLU A 471 9.56 -6.99 -16.39
CA GLU A 471 8.47 -7.83 -16.92
C GLU A 471 8.43 -7.73 -18.47
N LEU A 472 8.53 -6.51 -19.03
CA LEU A 472 8.66 -6.32 -20.48
C LEU A 472 9.99 -6.84 -21.03
N ALA A 473 11.11 -6.72 -20.31
CA ALA A 473 12.43 -7.23 -20.69
C ALA A 473 12.40 -8.72 -20.98
N SER A 474 11.69 -9.48 -20.15
CA SER A 474 11.53 -10.92 -20.32
C SER A 474 10.83 -11.31 -21.64
N ARG A 475 10.19 -10.36 -22.34
CA ARG A 475 9.40 -10.59 -23.56
C ARG A 475 10.10 -10.18 -24.86
N GLY A 476 11.33 -9.63 -24.80
CA GLY A 476 12.10 -9.15 -25.98
C GLY A 476 11.95 -7.64 -26.26
N PRO A 477 12.40 -7.12 -27.41
CA PRO A 477 12.18 -5.72 -27.81
C PRO A 477 10.68 -5.40 -27.90
N THR A 478 10.26 -4.36 -27.19
CA THR A 478 8.83 -4.00 -27.07
C THR A 478 8.63 -2.60 -27.65
N THR A 479 7.78 -2.50 -28.66
CA THR A 479 7.26 -1.20 -29.11
C THR A 479 5.88 -1.00 -28.51
N ILE A 480 5.69 0.10 -27.80
CA ILE A 480 4.38 0.46 -27.26
C ILE A 480 3.77 1.47 -28.24
N GLY A 481 2.76 1.02 -28.97
CA GLY A 481 1.97 1.85 -29.89
C GLY A 481 0.74 2.40 -29.18
N PHE A 482 0.41 3.66 -29.44
CA PHE A 482 -0.71 4.32 -28.81
C PHE A 482 -1.67 4.84 -29.87
N MET A 483 -2.88 4.30 -29.91
CA MET A 483 -3.92 4.65 -30.87
C MET A 483 -5.04 5.41 -30.16
N PRO A 484 -5.72 6.38 -30.78
CA PRO A 484 -6.96 6.90 -30.23
C PRO A 484 -7.94 5.74 -30.03
N ASP A 485 -8.58 5.71 -28.87
CA ASP A 485 -9.70 4.82 -28.67
C ASP A 485 -10.86 5.28 -29.57
N LYS A 486 -11.48 4.37 -30.31
CA LYS A 486 -12.58 4.72 -31.22
C LYS A 486 -13.90 4.94 -30.46
N ASP A 487 -13.98 4.41 -29.25
CA ASP A 487 -15.19 4.42 -28.42
C ASP A 487 -15.11 5.45 -27.27
N SER A 488 -13.99 6.17 -27.14
CA SER A 488 -13.81 7.21 -26.12
C SER A 488 -12.81 8.29 -26.57
N ASP A 489 -12.77 9.45 -25.90
CA ASP A 489 -11.72 10.47 -26.09
C ASP A 489 -10.33 10.01 -25.56
N GLY A 490 -10.19 8.73 -25.21
CA GLY A 490 -8.99 8.13 -24.66
C GLY A 490 -8.01 7.61 -25.70
N VAL A 491 -6.96 6.95 -25.24
CA VAL A 491 -5.94 6.31 -26.07
C VAL A 491 -5.85 4.84 -25.71
N LEU A 492 -6.02 3.99 -26.71
CA LEU A 492 -5.77 2.56 -26.69
C LEU A 492 -4.26 2.29 -26.76
N GLU A 493 -3.74 1.60 -25.75
CA GLU A 493 -2.39 1.06 -25.74
C GLU A 493 -2.35 -0.29 -26.49
N ILE A 494 -1.39 -0.44 -27.39
CA ILE A 494 -1.11 -1.67 -28.13
C ILE A 494 0.35 -2.03 -27.88
N GLU A 495 0.57 -3.10 -27.11
CA GLU A 495 1.87 -3.74 -26.97
C GLU A 495 2.17 -4.50 -28.26
N ILE A 496 3.22 -4.08 -28.97
CA ILE A 496 3.66 -4.72 -30.20
C ILE A 496 4.99 -5.40 -29.93
N ASN A 497 4.96 -6.73 -29.90
CA ASN A 497 6.14 -7.57 -29.76
C ASN A 497 6.78 -7.81 -31.13
N GLY A 498 8.01 -7.30 -31.32
CA GLY A 498 8.87 -7.69 -32.44
C GLY A 498 8.74 -6.88 -33.74
N ASP A 499 9.92 -6.48 -34.22
CA ASP A 499 10.31 -5.98 -35.54
C ASP A 499 9.74 -4.66 -36.10
N ASP A 500 10.64 -3.92 -36.77
CA ASP A 500 10.49 -2.65 -37.52
C ASP A 500 9.28 -2.61 -38.48
N LEU A 501 8.70 -3.77 -38.82
CA LEU A 501 7.54 -3.90 -39.69
C LEU A 501 6.28 -3.22 -39.13
N HIS A 502 6.04 -3.31 -37.81
CA HIS A 502 4.84 -2.72 -37.19
C HIS A 502 5.00 -1.22 -36.94
N PHE A 503 6.23 -0.77 -36.71
CA PHE A 503 6.59 0.64 -36.73
C PHE A 503 6.30 1.24 -38.12
N ARG A 504 6.69 0.53 -39.19
CA ARG A 504 6.35 0.91 -40.57
C ARG A 504 4.83 0.95 -40.80
N SER A 505 4.06 0.00 -40.28
CA SER A 505 2.59 0.03 -40.37
C SER A 505 1.96 1.22 -39.62
N ALA A 506 2.46 1.55 -38.42
CA ALA A 506 2.04 2.73 -37.67
C ALA A 506 2.39 4.04 -38.39
N LEU A 507 3.58 4.10 -38.99
CA LEU A 507 4.06 5.21 -39.80
C LEU A 507 3.22 5.38 -41.09
N GLU A 508 2.89 4.30 -41.77
CA GLU A 508 2.03 4.28 -42.97
C GLU A 508 0.61 4.77 -42.70
N GLU A 509 0.01 4.35 -41.58
CA GLU A 509 -1.33 4.81 -41.19
C GLU A 509 -1.32 6.31 -40.83
N ASN A 510 -0.26 6.80 -40.20
CA ASN A 510 -0.09 8.22 -39.92
C ASN A 510 0.07 9.05 -41.21
N LEU A 511 0.88 8.56 -42.15
CA LEU A 511 1.05 9.11 -43.49
C LEU A 511 -0.25 9.17 -44.29
N ARG A 512 -1.14 8.19 -44.12
CA ARG A 512 -2.47 8.18 -44.73
C ARG A 512 -3.34 9.31 -44.18
N ILE A 513 -3.25 9.57 -42.87
CA ILE A 513 -4.01 10.61 -42.17
C ILE A 513 -3.47 12.01 -42.49
N SER A 514 -2.14 12.18 -42.53
CA SER A 514 -1.48 13.47 -42.78
C SER A 514 -1.56 13.95 -44.25
N LYS A 515 -1.94 13.07 -45.18
CA LYS A 515 -2.14 13.40 -46.60
C LYS A 515 -3.57 13.88 -46.92
N GLN A 516 -4.46 14.00 -45.93
CA GLN A 516 -5.78 14.59 -46.12
C GLN A 516 -5.68 16.12 -46.35
N PRO A 517 -6.55 16.70 -47.20
CA PRO A 517 -6.46 18.11 -47.59
C PRO A 517 -6.64 19.09 -46.41
N GLU A 518 -5.96 20.24 -46.49
CA GLU A 518 -6.06 21.36 -45.55
C GLU A 518 -7.53 21.75 -45.34
N GLY A 519 -8.05 21.51 -44.14
CA GLY A 519 -9.47 21.65 -43.82
C GLY A 519 -10.04 20.49 -43.00
N ALA A 520 -9.38 19.33 -43.01
CA ALA A 520 -9.48 18.38 -41.91
C ALA A 520 -8.66 18.91 -40.72
N ALA A 521 -9.09 20.05 -40.16
CA ALA A 521 -8.59 20.50 -38.87
C ALA A 521 -8.76 19.35 -37.89
N MET A 522 -7.64 18.92 -37.31
CA MET A 522 -7.53 17.82 -36.35
C MET A 522 -8.70 17.85 -35.38
N THR A 523 -9.64 16.93 -35.52
CA THR A 523 -10.59 16.61 -34.46
C THR A 523 -9.78 16.18 -33.22
N PRO A 524 -10.27 16.45 -32.00
CA PRO A 524 -9.73 15.81 -30.80
C PRO A 524 -9.60 14.30 -31.07
N GLY A 525 -8.37 13.76 -31.03
CA GLY A 525 -8.10 12.34 -31.28
C GLY A 525 -7.49 11.94 -32.65
N THR A 526 -6.45 12.60 -33.17
CA THR A 526 -5.66 12.06 -34.32
C THR A 526 -4.14 12.06 -34.05
N PRO A 527 -3.34 11.08 -34.55
CA PRO A 527 -2.97 9.87 -33.77
C PRO A 527 -1.49 9.44 -33.83
N LEU A 528 -1.16 8.35 -33.08
CA LEU A 528 0.02 7.47 -33.16
C LEU A 528 1.39 8.08 -32.88
N ALA A 529 1.80 8.04 -31.60
CA ALA A 529 3.21 7.97 -31.24
C ALA A 529 3.56 6.53 -30.83
N ALA A 530 4.75 6.09 -31.22
CA ALA A 530 5.28 4.78 -30.89
C ALA A 530 6.56 5.00 -30.07
N ILE A 531 6.58 4.47 -28.87
CA ILE A 531 7.80 4.46 -28.06
C ILE A 531 8.45 3.10 -28.27
N THR A 532 9.59 3.10 -28.94
CA THR A 532 10.45 1.92 -29.01
C THR A 532 11.47 2.01 -27.88
N LEU A 533 11.29 1.19 -26.86
CA LEU A 533 12.28 1.04 -25.81
C LEU A 533 13.44 0.19 -26.38
N GLY A 534 14.63 0.77 -26.45
CA GLY A 534 15.80 0.10 -27.00
C GLY A 534 16.24 -1.13 -26.19
N ASP A 535 17.21 -1.88 -26.74
CA ASP A 535 17.70 -3.15 -26.17
C ASP A 535 18.29 -3.00 -24.76
N ARG A 536 18.80 -1.81 -24.43
CA ARG A 536 19.22 -1.43 -23.08
C ARG A 536 18.04 -0.78 -22.36
N LYS A 537 17.23 -1.61 -21.69
CA LYS A 537 16.07 -1.17 -20.91
C LYS A 537 16.55 -0.48 -19.63
N ILE A 538 16.87 0.81 -19.72
CA ILE A 538 17.25 1.62 -18.55
C ILE A 538 15.98 2.08 -17.83
N VAL A 539 15.93 1.81 -16.53
CA VAL A 539 14.82 2.21 -15.66
C VAL A 539 14.82 3.74 -15.52
N PRO A 540 13.67 4.41 -15.75
CA PRO A 540 13.52 5.84 -15.45
C PRO A 540 13.87 6.13 -14.00
N HIS A 541 14.70 7.15 -13.78
CA HIS A 541 14.97 7.65 -12.45
C HIS A 541 14.02 8.77 -12.09
N PHE A 542 13.55 8.78 -10.85
CA PHE A 542 12.67 9.83 -10.35
C PHE A 542 13.33 10.51 -9.15
N THR A 543 13.25 11.84 -9.11
CA THR A 543 13.70 12.67 -8.00
C THR A 543 12.80 13.90 -7.86
N VAL A 544 13.14 14.83 -6.96
CA VAL A 544 12.38 16.06 -6.74
C VAL A 544 13.29 17.28 -6.90
N SER A 545 12.77 18.29 -7.61
CA SER A 545 13.47 19.56 -7.76
C SER A 545 13.49 20.36 -6.46
N ASP A 546 14.39 21.34 -6.38
CA ASP A 546 14.46 22.31 -5.27
C ASP A 546 13.13 23.06 -5.02
N LYS A 547 12.25 23.11 -6.03
CA LYS A 547 10.91 23.70 -5.99
C LYS A 547 9.81 22.73 -5.55
N GLY A 548 10.11 21.45 -5.33
CA GLY A 548 9.11 20.44 -4.96
C GLY A 548 8.37 19.83 -6.16
N ASN A 549 8.92 19.94 -7.38
CA ASN A 549 8.35 19.28 -8.57
C ASN A 549 8.98 17.90 -8.77
N LEU A 550 8.21 16.95 -9.29
CA LEU A 550 8.75 15.64 -9.66
C LEU A 550 9.61 15.77 -10.91
N VAL A 551 10.83 15.26 -10.84
CA VAL A 551 11.76 15.21 -11.97
C VAL A 551 11.94 13.76 -12.39
N MET A 552 11.66 13.47 -13.65
CA MET A 552 11.92 12.17 -14.27
C MET A 552 13.12 12.28 -15.20
N LEU A 553 14.13 11.45 -14.98
CA LEU A 553 15.32 11.33 -15.82
C LEU A 553 15.29 9.99 -16.55
N LEU A 554 15.43 10.04 -17.86
CA LEU A 554 15.50 8.90 -18.77
C LEU A 554 16.88 8.89 -19.43
N ARG A 555 17.43 7.71 -19.69
CA ARG A 555 18.69 7.53 -20.44
C ARG A 555 18.49 6.70 -21.69
N ASP A 556 19.37 6.95 -22.66
CA ASP A 556 19.39 6.27 -23.96
C ASP A 556 17.99 6.23 -24.62
N VAL A 557 17.34 7.39 -24.66
CA VAL A 557 15.97 7.55 -25.11
C VAL A 557 15.92 7.58 -26.63
N ARG A 558 15.12 6.68 -27.20
CA ARG A 558 14.67 6.75 -28.59
C ARG A 558 13.16 6.92 -28.62
N VAL A 559 12.69 7.98 -29.26
CA VAL A 559 11.25 8.21 -29.46
C VAL A 559 10.99 8.46 -30.93
N ASP A 560 9.99 7.77 -31.47
CA ASP A 560 9.47 8.02 -32.80
C ASP A 560 8.05 8.60 -32.73
N VAL A 561 7.88 9.82 -33.22
CA VAL A 561 6.63 10.58 -33.12
C VAL A 561 6.18 11.00 -34.52
N ALA A 562 4.87 11.00 -34.76
CA ALA A 562 4.30 11.66 -35.94
C ALA A 562 4.70 13.15 -35.97
N SER A 563 5.05 13.69 -37.14
CA SER A 563 5.43 15.09 -37.21
C SER A 563 4.22 15.99 -36.92
N PRO A 564 4.31 16.95 -35.99
CA PRO A 564 3.27 17.95 -35.83
C PRO A 564 3.15 18.77 -37.12
N ALA A 565 1.93 19.15 -37.48
CA ALA A 565 1.66 20.05 -38.59
C ALA A 565 2.05 21.49 -38.21
N LEU A 566 3.35 21.78 -38.14
CA LEU A 566 3.83 23.12 -37.85
C LEU A 566 3.91 23.94 -39.13
N THR A 567 2.89 24.76 -39.35
CA THR A 567 2.82 25.76 -40.44
C THR A 567 3.66 27.01 -40.17
N LEU A 568 4.29 27.14 -39.00
CA LEU A 568 4.85 28.40 -38.51
C LEU A 568 6.23 28.80 -39.08
N LEU A 569 6.94 27.91 -39.79
CA LEU A 569 8.21 28.25 -40.42
C LEU A 569 8.14 27.90 -41.91
N SER A 570 7.79 28.91 -42.70
CA SER A 570 7.79 28.90 -44.16
C SER A 570 9.10 28.33 -44.74
N ALA A 571 8.96 27.44 -45.73
CA ALA A 571 9.97 26.83 -46.63
C ALA A 571 10.36 25.34 -46.40
N GLY A 572 9.63 24.57 -45.59
CA GLY A 572 9.74 23.10 -45.67
C GLY A 572 8.74 22.39 -44.78
N ARG A 573 7.91 21.52 -45.37
CA ARG A 573 7.16 20.53 -44.59
C ARG A 573 8.19 19.66 -43.86
N PHE A 574 8.06 19.52 -42.54
CA PHE A 574 8.73 18.43 -41.85
C PHE A 574 8.23 17.11 -42.48
N GLY A 575 9.10 16.08 -42.54
CA GLY A 575 8.71 14.75 -43.00
C GLY A 575 7.54 14.20 -42.17
N SER A 576 6.96 13.07 -42.56
CA SER A 576 5.74 12.55 -41.91
C SER A 576 5.95 12.07 -40.46
N ALA A 577 7.19 11.76 -40.08
CA ALA A 577 7.55 11.38 -38.72
C ALA A 577 8.94 11.88 -38.34
N ILE A 578 9.18 11.86 -37.03
CA ILE A 578 10.37 12.41 -36.39
C ILE A 578 10.92 11.36 -35.43
N ARG A 579 12.21 11.05 -35.57
CA ARG A 579 12.97 10.26 -34.60
C ARG A 579 13.80 11.18 -33.72
N ILE A 580 13.76 10.93 -32.43
CA ILE A 580 14.58 11.61 -31.44
C ILE A 580 15.46 10.55 -30.78
N ASP A 581 16.77 10.64 -30.98
CA ASP A 581 17.77 9.81 -30.32
C ASP A 581 18.57 10.68 -29.34
N ALA A 582 18.31 10.52 -28.03
CA ALA A 582 18.90 11.33 -26.97
C ALA A 582 19.63 10.47 -25.93
N PRO A 583 20.91 10.79 -25.60
CA PRO A 583 21.61 10.12 -24.49
C PRO A 583 20.89 10.25 -23.15
N SER A 584 20.22 11.38 -22.91
CA SER A 584 19.38 11.58 -21.73
C SER A 584 18.21 12.54 -22.01
N ALA A 585 17.14 12.38 -21.23
CA ALA A 585 15.96 13.24 -21.22
C ALA A 585 15.54 13.49 -19.77
N GLU A 586 15.21 14.72 -19.43
CA GLU A 586 14.72 15.14 -18.12
C GLU A 586 13.35 15.83 -18.28
N VAL A 587 12.41 15.50 -17.41
CA VAL A 587 11.05 16.04 -17.43
C VAL A 587 10.70 16.52 -16.04
N GLU A 588 10.36 17.80 -15.89
CA GLU A 588 9.87 18.38 -14.64
C GLU A 588 8.34 18.47 -14.66
N ILE A 589 7.71 17.92 -13.61
CA ILE A 589 6.26 17.74 -13.48
C ILE A 589 5.80 18.37 -12.16
N GLU A 590 4.90 19.34 -12.26
CA GLU A 590 4.23 19.96 -11.12
C GLU A 590 2.96 19.19 -10.76
N PHE A 591 2.80 18.89 -9.48
CA PHE A 591 1.53 18.42 -8.91
C PHE A 591 0.72 19.61 -8.42
N VAL A 592 -0.36 19.94 -9.14
CA VAL A 592 -1.27 21.04 -8.82
C VAL A 592 -2.50 20.50 -8.10
N LYS A 593 -2.64 20.84 -6.83
CA LYS A 593 -3.88 20.61 -6.07
C LYS A 593 -4.95 21.62 -6.51
N ILE A 594 -6.09 21.10 -6.96
CA ILE A 594 -7.28 21.91 -7.28
C ILE A 594 -8.31 21.63 -6.18
N ALA A 595 -8.63 22.67 -5.40
CA ALA A 595 -9.55 22.56 -4.28
C ALA A 595 -10.96 22.13 -4.73
N ALA A 596 -11.67 21.41 -3.86
CA ALA A 596 -13.06 21.05 -4.08
C ALA A 596 -13.94 22.31 -4.25
N THR A 597 -14.97 22.20 -5.08
CA THR A 597 -16.06 23.18 -5.21
C THR A 597 -17.39 22.52 -4.82
N SER A 598 -18.50 23.25 -4.81
CA SER A 598 -19.82 22.66 -4.50
C SER A 598 -20.20 21.51 -5.43
N ASP A 599 -19.70 21.53 -6.66
CA ASP A 599 -20.12 20.63 -7.73
C ASP A 599 -19.01 19.66 -8.16
N GLN A 600 -17.78 19.83 -7.65
CA GLN A 600 -16.63 18.99 -8.01
C GLN A 600 -15.79 18.63 -6.77
N PRO A 601 -15.40 17.35 -6.62
CA PRO A 601 -14.50 16.93 -5.54
C PRO A 601 -13.11 17.56 -5.73
N GLU A 602 -12.27 17.48 -4.69
CA GLU A 602 -10.85 17.86 -4.80
C GLU A 602 -10.19 17.05 -5.93
N ARG A 603 -9.31 17.70 -6.71
CA ARG A 603 -8.67 17.11 -7.90
C ARG A 603 -7.17 17.32 -7.82
N LEU A 604 -6.42 16.36 -8.34
CA LEU A 604 -4.98 16.43 -8.50
C LEU A 604 -4.66 16.55 -9.99
N ALA A 605 -4.10 17.68 -10.39
CA ALA A 605 -3.62 17.89 -11.74
C ALA A 605 -2.10 17.66 -11.81
N LEU A 606 -1.64 16.97 -12.85
CA LEU A 606 -0.24 16.84 -13.20
C LEU A 606 0.04 17.75 -14.40
N LYS A 607 0.95 18.71 -14.22
CA LYS A 607 1.32 19.66 -15.25
C LYS A 607 2.79 19.49 -15.59
N VAL A 608 3.09 19.16 -16.84
CA VAL A 608 4.47 19.17 -17.33
C VAL A 608 4.93 20.62 -17.40
N LEU A 609 5.99 20.96 -16.67
CA LEU A 609 6.58 22.29 -16.67
C LEU A 609 7.62 22.42 -17.78
N THR A 610 8.55 21.47 -17.81
CA THR A 610 9.68 21.47 -18.73
C THR A 610 9.98 20.04 -19.20
N VAL A 611 10.46 19.95 -20.43
CA VAL A 611 11.11 18.76 -20.98
C VAL A 611 12.45 19.24 -21.50
N MET A 612 13.52 18.57 -21.10
CA MET A 612 14.89 18.89 -21.42
C MET A 612 15.56 17.65 -21.98
N LEU A 613 16.26 17.77 -23.09
CA LEU A 613 17.01 16.65 -23.66
C LEU A 613 18.50 16.97 -23.71
N ASP A 614 19.32 15.93 -23.72
CA ASP A 614 20.78 16.05 -23.75
C ASP A 614 21.25 16.83 -25.00
N PRO A 615 22.12 17.85 -24.88
CA PRO A 615 22.59 18.66 -26.02
C PRO A 615 23.16 17.85 -27.21
N LYS A 616 23.58 16.60 -26.99
CA LYS A 616 24.09 15.69 -28.02
C LYS A 616 23.00 14.93 -28.78
N ALA A 617 21.73 15.10 -28.49
CA ALA A 617 20.72 14.33 -29.19
C ALA A 617 20.60 14.70 -30.67
N LYS A 618 20.13 13.71 -31.41
CA LYS A 618 19.95 13.79 -32.85
C LYS A 618 18.47 13.69 -33.14
N ILE A 619 18.00 14.61 -33.97
CA ILE A 619 16.62 14.64 -34.46
C ILE A 619 16.68 14.31 -35.93
N PHE A 620 15.96 13.27 -36.32
CA PHE A 620 15.83 12.86 -37.70
C PHE A 620 14.40 12.98 -38.17
N THR A 621 14.22 13.25 -39.45
CA THR A 621 12.91 13.25 -40.12
C THR A 621 12.84 12.15 -41.15
N PHE A 622 11.71 11.47 -41.19
CA PHE A 622 11.36 10.54 -42.26
C PHE A 622 10.59 11.30 -43.34
N GLU A 623 11.26 11.59 -44.45
CA GLU A 623 10.62 12.27 -45.60
C GLU A 623 9.74 11.31 -46.42
N GLU A 624 10.10 10.03 -46.46
CA GLU A 624 9.37 8.96 -47.15
C GLU A 624 9.37 7.67 -46.31
N PRO A 625 8.27 6.91 -46.27
CA PRO A 625 8.24 5.61 -45.60
C PRO A 625 9.24 4.63 -46.25
N GLY A 626 10.05 3.95 -45.44
CA GLY A 626 11.02 2.95 -45.88
C GLY A 626 12.39 3.49 -46.35
N LYS A 627 12.64 4.80 -46.26
CA LYS A 627 13.97 5.40 -46.48
C LYS A 627 14.66 5.74 -45.16
N ASP A 628 15.99 5.79 -45.21
CA ASP A 628 16.80 6.17 -44.05
C ASP A 628 16.46 7.59 -43.56
N PRO A 629 16.35 7.80 -42.24
CA PRO A 629 15.97 9.07 -41.67
C PRO A 629 17.09 10.10 -41.85
N LYS A 630 16.74 11.33 -42.22
CA LYS A 630 17.71 12.43 -42.42
C LYS A 630 17.78 13.32 -41.19
N GLU A 631 18.99 13.66 -40.76
CA GLU A 631 19.18 14.58 -39.63
C GLU A 631 18.71 16.00 -39.98
N VAL A 632 17.93 16.58 -39.08
CA VAL A 632 17.37 17.93 -39.23
C VAL A 632 18.45 18.98 -38.94
N SER A 633 18.46 20.11 -39.66
CA SER A 633 19.37 21.22 -39.37
C SER A 633 19.06 21.91 -38.03
N LEU A 634 20.08 22.46 -37.35
CA LEU A 634 19.96 23.05 -36.00
C LEU A 634 18.81 24.06 -35.85
N LEU A 635 18.60 24.92 -36.85
CA LEU A 635 17.56 25.96 -36.81
C LEU A 635 16.14 25.37 -36.90
N ARG A 636 15.98 24.29 -37.67
CA ARG A 636 14.73 23.52 -37.76
C ARG A 636 14.49 22.67 -36.52
N LYS A 637 15.56 22.19 -35.87
CA LYS A 637 15.48 21.55 -34.54
C LYS A 637 14.81 22.52 -33.56
N ILE A 638 15.27 23.76 -33.44
CA ILE A 638 14.72 24.76 -32.50
C ILE A 638 13.23 25.08 -32.75
N GLY A 639 12.79 25.18 -34.01
CA GLY A 639 11.40 25.52 -34.35
C GLY A 639 10.38 24.42 -34.03
N LEU A 640 10.71 23.16 -34.34
CA LEU A 640 9.88 21.99 -34.05
C LEU A 640 9.61 21.86 -32.54
N VAL A 641 10.64 22.22 -31.82
CA VAL A 641 10.81 22.12 -30.39
C VAL A 641 9.90 23.06 -29.60
N SER A 642 9.92 24.35 -29.92
CA SER A 642 9.16 25.33 -29.14
C SER A 642 7.66 25.08 -29.25
N ALA A 643 7.20 24.58 -30.38
CA ALA A 643 5.80 24.25 -30.59
C ALA A 643 5.36 22.97 -29.83
N ALA A 644 6.21 21.96 -29.74
CA ALA A 644 5.89 20.75 -28.98
C ALA A 644 5.81 20.99 -27.47
N THR A 645 6.70 21.81 -26.89
CA THR A 645 6.59 22.23 -25.48
C THR A 645 5.30 23.01 -25.22
N ALA A 646 4.90 23.88 -26.15
CA ALA A 646 3.66 24.65 -26.02
C ALA A 646 2.42 23.74 -25.94
N VAL A 647 2.41 22.60 -26.65
CA VAL A 647 1.30 21.66 -26.58
C VAL A 647 1.29 20.88 -25.26
N MET A 648 2.44 20.41 -24.75
CA MET A 648 2.50 19.66 -23.48
C MET A 648 2.10 20.51 -22.28
N THR A 649 2.62 21.74 -22.25
CA THR A 649 2.36 22.68 -21.15
C THR A 649 0.93 23.22 -21.19
N SER A 650 0.19 23.05 -22.30
CA SER A 650 -1.16 23.56 -22.48
C SER A 650 -2.27 22.68 -21.88
N ARG A 651 -2.01 21.41 -21.53
CA ARG A 651 -3.03 20.49 -21.02
C ARG A 651 -2.55 19.75 -19.76
N PRO A 652 -2.99 20.16 -18.56
CA PRO A 652 -2.75 19.37 -17.36
C PRO A 652 -3.52 18.04 -17.43
N PHE A 653 -2.90 16.95 -16.98
CA PHE A 653 -3.62 15.71 -16.72
C PHE A 653 -4.39 15.88 -15.42
N ASP A 654 -5.69 15.70 -15.44
CA ASP A 654 -6.55 16.01 -14.31
C ASP A 654 -7.19 14.73 -13.74
N LEU A 655 -6.91 14.46 -12.47
CA LEU A 655 -7.39 13.28 -11.75
C LEU A 655 -8.31 13.70 -10.58
N PRO A 656 -9.62 13.47 -10.67
CA PRO A 656 -10.51 13.75 -9.54
C PRO A 656 -10.27 12.71 -8.43
N LEU A 657 -10.09 13.15 -7.18
CA LEU A 657 -9.67 12.26 -6.08
C LEU A 657 -10.72 11.21 -5.67
N ASP A 658 -11.99 11.44 -6.00
CA ASP A 658 -13.08 10.48 -5.80
C ASP A 658 -12.99 9.25 -6.72
N SER A 659 -12.23 9.34 -7.83
CA SER A 659 -11.91 8.23 -8.73
C SER A 659 -10.80 7.32 -8.18
N LEU A 660 -9.97 7.85 -7.27
CA LEU A 660 -8.95 7.14 -6.52
C LEU A 660 -9.59 6.42 -5.32
N ARG A 661 -10.39 5.39 -5.63
CA ARG A 661 -10.94 4.49 -4.61
C ARG A 661 -10.05 3.26 -4.46
N LEU A 662 -9.62 2.98 -3.23
CA LEU A 662 -8.97 1.72 -2.85
C LEU A 662 -10.07 0.71 -2.48
N GLY A 663 -10.58 0.02 -3.51
CA GLY A 663 -11.83 -0.74 -3.39
C GLY A 663 -13.06 0.19 -3.27
N ASP A 664 -14.21 -0.34 -2.86
CA ASP A 664 -15.45 0.46 -2.83
C ASP A 664 -15.58 1.34 -1.56
N ARG A 665 -14.61 1.27 -0.63
CA ARG A 665 -14.83 1.59 0.79
C ARG A 665 -13.82 2.56 1.40
N VAL A 666 -12.73 2.86 0.70
CA VAL A 666 -11.65 3.74 1.19
C VAL A 666 -11.50 4.88 0.19
N ARG A 667 -11.65 6.11 0.69
CA ARG A 667 -11.61 7.33 -0.11
C ARG A 667 -10.46 8.21 0.30
N VAL A 668 -9.74 8.75 -0.69
CA VAL A 668 -8.81 9.85 -0.47
C VAL A 668 -9.61 11.14 -0.33
N VAL A 669 -9.53 11.78 0.83
CA VAL A 669 -10.25 13.04 1.13
C VAL A 669 -9.48 14.22 0.58
N SER A 670 -8.20 14.25 0.90
CA SER A 670 -7.33 15.34 0.53
C SER A 670 -5.92 14.82 0.32
N VAL A 671 -5.22 15.58 -0.48
CA VAL A 671 -3.82 15.37 -0.82
C VAL A 671 -3.05 16.63 -0.43
N ASP A 672 -1.84 16.47 0.09
CA ASP A 672 -0.91 17.59 0.25
C ASP A 672 0.00 17.75 -0.98
N ARG A 673 0.68 18.89 -1.10
CA ARG A 673 1.68 19.10 -2.15
C ARG A 673 2.83 18.10 -2.00
N LEU A 674 3.50 17.78 -3.11
CA LEU A 674 4.72 17.00 -3.08
C LEU A 674 5.78 17.78 -2.28
N GLY A 675 6.21 17.21 -1.16
CA GLY A 675 7.28 17.79 -0.34
C GLY A 675 8.59 17.78 -1.11
N ALA A 676 9.51 18.69 -0.76
CA ALA A 676 10.80 18.82 -1.44
C ALA A 676 11.71 17.58 -1.32
N LEU A 677 11.40 16.66 -0.40
CA LEU A 677 12.04 15.34 -0.27
C LEU A 677 11.27 14.19 -0.93
N GLY A 678 10.23 14.46 -1.71
CA GLY A 678 9.50 13.43 -2.46
C GLY A 678 8.38 12.72 -1.71
N TRP A 679 8.07 13.15 -0.48
CA TRP A 679 6.93 12.65 0.26
C TRP A 679 5.64 13.33 -0.17
N PHE A 680 4.62 12.52 -0.37
CA PHE A 680 3.28 12.96 -0.72
C PHE A 680 2.33 12.43 0.35
N GLN A 681 1.65 13.35 1.02
CA GLN A 681 0.77 13.01 2.13
C GLN A 681 -0.68 12.93 1.65
N PHE A 682 -1.35 11.86 2.04
CA PHE A 682 -2.75 11.59 1.76
C PHE A 682 -3.51 11.49 3.07
N VAL A 683 -4.66 12.15 3.12
CA VAL A 683 -5.64 11.97 4.18
C VAL A 683 -6.73 11.05 3.65
N ILE A 684 -6.89 9.93 4.33
CA ILE A 684 -7.79 8.86 3.95
C ILE A 684 -8.97 8.84 4.92
N ASP A 685 -10.17 8.94 4.35
CA ASP A 685 -11.40 8.67 5.04
C ASP A 685 -11.75 7.19 4.84
N ALA A 686 -11.72 6.49 5.97
CA ALA A 686 -12.11 5.11 6.06
C ALA A 686 -13.51 4.96 6.67
N ASP A 687 -14.25 6.03 6.97
CA ASP A 687 -15.53 6.00 7.71
C ASP A 687 -16.51 5.00 7.12
N GLN A 688 -16.60 4.85 5.79
CA GLN A 688 -17.46 3.84 5.18
C GLN A 688 -16.97 2.40 5.45
N LEU A 689 -15.67 2.14 5.32
CA LEU A 689 -15.05 0.87 5.74
C LEU A 689 -15.27 0.62 7.25
N LEU A 690 -15.05 1.64 8.08
CA LEU A 690 -15.14 1.57 9.53
C LEU A 690 -16.59 1.36 9.99
N TYR A 691 -17.56 2.03 9.35
CA TYR A 691 -19.01 1.94 9.59
C TYR A 691 -19.57 0.59 9.17
N GLU A 692 -19.24 0.08 7.98
CA GLU A 692 -19.68 -1.25 7.53
C GLU A 692 -19.09 -2.36 8.40
N MET A 693 -17.80 -2.25 8.75
CA MET A 693 -17.20 -3.20 9.69
C MET A 693 -17.82 -3.08 11.10
N ALA A 694 -18.36 -1.91 11.48
CA ALA A 694 -19.03 -1.68 12.77
C ALA A 694 -20.46 -2.22 12.87
N GLN A 695 -21.04 -2.69 11.75
CA GLN A 695 -22.36 -3.32 11.73
C GLN A 695 -22.31 -4.73 12.37
N PRO A 696 -23.14 -5.05 13.39
CA PRO A 696 -23.26 -6.40 13.93
C PRO A 696 -23.79 -7.36 12.85
N GLY A 697 -23.00 -8.38 12.48
CA GLY A 697 -23.41 -9.39 11.49
C GLY A 697 -22.90 -9.18 10.06
N ALA A 698 -21.96 -8.25 9.84
CA ALA A 698 -21.26 -8.16 8.56
C ALA A 698 -20.51 -9.47 8.27
N THR A 699 -20.98 -10.23 7.28
CA THR A 699 -20.24 -11.36 6.72
C THR A 699 -18.89 -10.86 6.20
N PRO A 700 -17.77 -11.56 6.47
CA PRO A 700 -16.51 -11.22 5.83
C PRO A 700 -16.73 -11.21 4.31
N PRO A 701 -16.04 -10.31 3.56
CA PRO A 701 -16.19 -10.26 2.13
C PRO A 701 -15.99 -11.67 1.56
N PRO A 702 -16.78 -12.10 0.56
CA PRO A 702 -16.50 -13.35 -0.12
C PRO A 702 -15.05 -13.27 -0.59
N SER A 703 -14.22 -14.18 -0.09
CA SER A 703 -12.86 -14.36 -0.58
C SER A 703 -12.98 -14.51 -2.09
N ALA A 704 -12.43 -13.54 -2.84
CA ALA A 704 -12.32 -13.68 -4.28
C ALA A 704 -11.68 -15.06 -4.53
N PRO A 705 -12.26 -15.90 -5.41
CA PRO A 705 -11.72 -17.22 -5.64
C PRO A 705 -10.25 -17.09 -5.97
N ALA A 706 -9.40 -17.68 -5.11
CA ALA A 706 -7.97 -17.71 -5.30
C ALA A 706 -7.72 -18.30 -6.68
N THR A 707 -7.22 -17.49 -7.61
CA THR A 707 -6.57 -18.01 -8.80
C THR A 707 -5.25 -18.56 -8.31
N VAL A 708 -5.27 -19.80 -7.83
CA VAL A 708 -4.07 -20.59 -7.63
C VAL A 708 -3.36 -20.62 -8.99
N PRO A 709 -2.10 -20.18 -9.13
CA PRO A 709 -1.35 -20.47 -10.33
C PRO A 709 -1.15 -21.99 -10.36
N THR A 710 -2.03 -22.67 -11.10
CA THR A 710 -1.90 -24.09 -11.38
C THR A 710 -0.67 -24.28 -12.25
N ILE A 711 0.48 -24.57 -11.63
CA ILE A 711 1.58 -25.22 -12.35
C ILE A 711 1.10 -26.65 -12.56
N THR A 712 0.53 -26.94 -13.73
CA THR A 712 0.31 -28.31 -14.16
C THR A 712 0.46 -28.40 -15.67
N ASN A 713 1.62 -28.93 -16.10
CA ASN A 713 1.75 -29.60 -17.39
C ASN A 713 0.87 -30.86 -17.36
N VAL A 714 -0.43 -30.71 -17.57
CA VAL A 714 -1.37 -31.79 -17.92
C VAL A 714 -2.41 -31.18 -18.87
N PRO A 715 -2.77 -31.82 -20.00
CA PRO A 715 -3.75 -31.28 -20.94
C PRO A 715 -5.09 -31.04 -20.25
N ALA A 716 -5.62 -29.83 -20.37
CA ALA A 716 -6.85 -29.39 -19.71
C ALA A 716 -8.08 -30.17 -20.21
N ALA A 717 -8.88 -30.68 -19.26
CA ALA A 717 -10.27 -31.02 -19.50
C ALA A 717 -11.12 -29.75 -19.49
N THR A 718 -11.99 -29.62 -20.49
CA THR A 718 -12.89 -28.49 -20.73
C THR A 718 -13.86 -28.26 -19.56
N PRO A 719 -13.98 -27.04 -19.01
CA PRO A 719 -15.02 -26.73 -18.00
C PRO A 719 -16.41 -26.63 -18.65
N ALA A 720 -17.43 -27.12 -17.93
CA ALA A 720 -18.82 -27.11 -18.36
C ALA A 720 -19.43 -25.68 -18.40
N PRO A 721 -20.28 -25.35 -19.38
CA PRO A 721 -21.03 -24.10 -19.41
C PRO A 721 -22.16 -24.10 -18.37
N THR A 722 -22.52 -22.90 -17.91
CA THR A 722 -23.60 -22.63 -16.96
C THR A 722 -24.94 -22.74 -17.69
N ASP A 723 -25.74 -23.77 -17.37
CA ASP A 723 -27.07 -23.98 -17.92
C ASP A 723 -28.10 -22.98 -17.36
N ILE A 724 -28.87 -22.35 -18.25
CA ILE A 724 -30.16 -21.73 -17.89
C ILE A 724 -31.22 -22.84 -17.99
N ALA A 725 -31.70 -23.33 -16.85
CA ALA A 725 -32.75 -24.34 -16.81
C ALA A 725 -34.11 -23.74 -17.21
N VAL A 726 -34.61 -24.13 -18.39
CA VAL A 726 -36.02 -23.92 -18.76
C VAL A 726 -36.85 -25.08 -18.21
N ASN A 727 -37.88 -24.77 -17.43
CA ASN A 727 -38.70 -25.74 -16.69
C ASN A 727 -39.39 -26.74 -17.65
N PRO A 728 -39.13 -28.07 -17.55
CA PRO A 728 -39.58 -29.06 -18.53
C PRO A 728 -41.04 -29.55 -18.34
N SER A 729 -41.85 -28.86 -17.55
CA SER A 729 -43.19 -29.32 -17.16
C SER A 729 -44.28 -29.23 -18.25
N ALA A 730 -43.93 -28.99 -19.51
CA ALA A 730 -44.89 -28.87 -20.62
C ALA A 730 -44.76 -29.92 -21.73
N TYR A 731 -43.98 -31.00 -21.57
CA TYR A 731 -43.88 -32.01 -22.64
C TYR A 731 -45.01 -33.05 -22.55
N VAL A 732 -46.07 -32.86 -23.34
CA VAL A 732 -47.04 -33.93 -23.65
C VAL A 732 -46.64 -34.57 -24.96
N ALA A 733 -46.32 -35.87 -24.92
CA ALA A 733 -45.98 -36.65 -26.12
C ALA A 733 -47.19 -36.70 -27.08
N GLY A 734 -47.05 -36.08 -28.26
CA GLY A 734 -48.07 -36.06 -29.32
C GLY A 734 -48.62 -34.69 -29.73
N GLY A 735 -48.15 -33.58 -29.13
CA GLY A 735 -48.57 -32.22 -29.50
C GLY A 735 -47.85 -31.63 -30.74
N PRO A 736 -48.40 -30.56 -31.36
CA PRO A 736 -47.69 -29.79 -32.38
C PRO A 736 -46.47 -29.10 -31.74
N GLY A 737 -45.35 -29.01 -32.46
CA GLY A 737 -44.05 -28.57 -31.94
C GLY A 737 -44.04 -27.28 -31.09
N TYR A 738 -43.00 -27.12 -30.27
CA TYR A 738 -42.86 -26.00 -29.33
C TYR A 738 -42.05 -24.85 -29.96
N THR A 739 -42.48 -23.61 -29.73
CA THR A 739 -41.75 -22.41 -30.18
C THR A 739 -41.30 -21.60 -28.97
N CYS A 740 -40.03 -21.22 -28.91
CA CYS A 740 -39.50 -20.30 -27.89
C CYS A 740 -38.83 -19.09 -28.54
N SER A 741 -38.98 -17.91 -27.93
CA SER A 741 -38.36 -16.67 -28.41
C SER A 741 -37.12 -16.34 -27.59
N VAL A 742 -35.97 -16.15 -28.25
CA VAL A 742 -34.69 -15.80 -27.61
C VAL A 742 -34.08 -14.54 -28.23
N PRO A 743 -33.25 -13.78 -27.49
CA PRO A 743 -32.54 -12.63 -28.07
C PRO A 743 -31.63 -13.02 -29.25
N ALA A 744 -31.57 -12.17 -30.28
CA ALA A 744 -30.64 -12.36 -31.39
C ALA A 744 -29.18 -12.36 -30.90
N GLY A 745 -28.42 -13.42 -31.21
CA GLY A 745 -27.03 -13.60 -30.77
C GLY A 745 -26.80 -14.69 -29.72
N CYS A 746 -27.86 -15.33 -29.20
CA CYS A 746 -27.72 -16.50 -28.34
C CYS A 746 -27.28 -17.75 -29.11
N THR A 747 -26.32 -18.49 -28.57
CA THR A 747 -25.90 -19.81 -29.05
C THR A 747 -26.81 -20.89 -28.48
N TYR A 748 -27.30 -21.80 -29.34
CA TYR A 748 -28.05 -23.00 -28.92
C TYR A 748 -27.28 -24.26 -29.32
N TRP A 749 -27.50 -25.33 -28.56
CA TRP A 749 -26.87 -26.64 -28.78
C TRP A 749 -27.94 -27.63 -29.23
N VAL A 750 -27.64 -28.39 -30.29
CA VAL A 750 -28.48 -29.50 -30.78
C VAL A 750 -27.85 -30.79 -30.29
N VAL A 751 -28.66 -31.69 -29.73
CA VAL A 751 -28.17 -33.00 -29.25
C VAL A 751 -27.67 -33.80 -30.47
N PRO A 752 -26.47 -34.41 -30.41
CA PRO A 752 -25.95 -35.19 -31.53
C PRO A 752 -26.89 -36.34 -31.90
N GLY A 753 -27.34 -36.37 -33.16
CA GLY A 753 -28.24 -37.40 -33.69
C GLY A 753 -29.69 -36.98 -33.90
N THR A 754 -30.08 -35.75 -33.54
CA THR A 754 -31.39 -35.18 -33.89
C THR A 754 -31.29 -34.13 -35.00
N ASN A 755 -32.38 -33.94 -35.75
CA ASN A 755 -32.43 -32.91 -36.79
C ASN A 755 -32.42 -31.52 -36.14
N PRO A 756 -31.65 -30.55 -36.64
CA PRO A 756 -31.60 -29.21 -36.07
C PRO A 756 -32.98 -28.53 -36.12
N PRO A 757 -33.37 -27.75 -35.09
CA PRO A 757 -34.64 -27.05 -35.06
C PRO A 757 -34.70 -25.98 -36.15
N ARG A 758 -35.93 -25.65 -36.59
CA ARG A 758 -36.14 -24.60 -37.59
C ARG A 758 -36.12 -23.24 -36.90
N VAL A 759 -35.19 -22.39 -37.30
CA VAL A 759 -35.06 -21.03 -36.78
C VAL A 759 -35.70 -20.07 -37.78
N GLU A 760 -36.76 -19.38 -37.37
CA GLU A 760 -37.39 -18.33 -38.17
C GLU A 760 -37.15 -16.97 -37.52
N TYR A 761 -36.59 -16.05 -38.32
CA TYR A 761 -36.39 -14.67 -37.91
C TYR A 761 -37.71 -13.92 -38.11
N ASP A 762 -38.33 -13.47 -37.01
CA ASP A 762 -39.49 -12.59 -37.09
C ASP A 762 -39.05 -11.15 -36.77
N PRO A 763 -38.88 -10.29 -37.79
CA PRO A 763 -38.38 -8.93 -37.61
C PRO A 763 -39.34 -8.02 -36.82
N ASN A 764 -40.58 -8.46 -36.54
CA ASN A 764 -41.58 -7.65 -35.87
C ASN A 764 -41.65 -7.89 -34.34
N THR A 765 -40.88 -8.85 -33.81
CA THR A 765 -40.91 -9.19 -32.38
C THR A 765 -39.73 -8.54 -31.64
N VAL A 766 -40.01 -7.51 -30.83
CA VAL A 766 -39.00 -6.75 -30.06
C VAL A 766 -39.09 -7.10 -28.58
N ASN A 767 -37.95 -7.32 -27.93
CA ASN A 767 -37.89 -7.60 -26.50
C ASN A 767 -38.45 -6.40 -25.69
N PRO A 768 -39.51 -6.56 -24.89
CA PRO A 768 -40.13 -5.45 -24.17
C PRO A 768 -39.24 -4.86 -23.06
N ALA A 769 -38.19 -5.56 -22.62
CA ALA A 769 -37.27 -5.05 -21.60
C ALA A 769 -36.17 -4.15 -22.20
N ASN A 770 -35.64 -4.49 -23.39
CA ASN A 770 -34.37 -3.94 -23.87
C ASN A 770 -34.39 -3.50 -25.35
N GLY A 771 -35.51 -3.59 -26.08
CA GLY A 771 -35.63 -3.08 -27.46
C GLY A 771 -34.88 -3.87 -28.54
N GLY A 772 -34.23 -4.99 -28.21
CA GLY A 772 -33.49 -5.84 -29.16
C GLY A 772 -34.39 -6.81 -29.95
N ALA A 773 -33.97 -7.18 -31.15
CA ALA A 773 -34.65 -8.15 -32.00
C ALA A 773 -34.66 -9.56 -31.37
N MET A 774 -35.82 -10.23 -31.40
CA MET A 774 -36.00 -11.61 -30.92
C MET A 774 -36.04 -12.59 -32.10
N VAL A 775 -35.61 -13.83 -31.86
CA VAL A 775 -35.65 -14.93 -32.83
C VAL A 775 -36.51 -16.05 -32.27
N ASN A 776 -37.41 -16.60 -33.10
CA ASN A 776 -38.26 -17.72 -32.72
C ASN A 776 -37.60 -19.04 -33.16
N ILE A 777 -37.40 -19.95 -32.21
CA ILE A 777 -36.88 -21.29 -32.45
C ILE A 777 -38.05 -22.26 -32.31
N THR A 778 -38.41 -22.94 -33.39
CA THR A 778 -39.48 -23.92 -33.41
C THR A 778 -38.91 -25.33 -33.46
N VAL A 779 -39.18 -26.11 -32.41
CA VAL A 779 -38.74 -27.50 -32.24
C VAL A 779 -39.91 -28.43 -32.55
N GLN A 780 -39.79 -29.24 -33.60
CA GLN A 780 -40.79 -30.23 -33.97
C GLN A 780 -40.74 -31.44 -33.02
N PRO A 781 -41.83 -32.22 -32.89
CA PRO A 781 -41.83 -33.43 -32.07
C PRO A 781 -40.75 -34.42 -32.53
N GLY A 782 -39.83 -34.79 -31.65
CA GLY A 782 -38.73 -35.73 -31.94
C GLY A 782 -37.39 -35.08 -32.35
N GLN A 783 -37.22 -33.77 -32.16
CA GLN A 783 -35.96 -33.04 -32.38
C GLN A 783 -35.23 -32.70 -31.07
#